data_AF-A0A3P8XN93-F1
#
_entry.id   AF-A0A3P8XN93-F1
#
_cell.length_a   1.000
_cell.length_b   1.000
_cell.length_c   1.000
_cell.angle_alpha   90.00
_cell.angle_beta   90.00
_cell.angle_gamma   90.00
#
_symmetry.space_group_name_H-M   'P 1'
#
loop_
_entity.id
_entity.type
_entity.pdbx_description
1 polymer ?
#
loop_
_entity_poly.entity_id
_entity_poly.type
_entity_poly.pdbx_seq_one_letter_code
_entity_poly.pdbx_strand_id
1 'polypeptide(L)'
;MQEGTYGLLATAALLCLLNSTFSLSGTCTVHSNPHYSTFDGANFRFVGPCTYVLAKVCLSSSSSETPLPYFSIEVKNELRGNSSVSAVQKVIVQMENLEVSLHRRQNHRVMVNGIWRELPLSLNSGTINIRSSVTSIILETNLFISYDIFGSVRVTIPPSYSGKVCGICGNFNYLRDDDYLTPDGSNTTIAVPLGQSWQGGKSCDSTTVAQMCSPNKEAEYASELYCGSLVSRHGPFAGCQSVLGAESYFRSCIVEMCGAVGDTKVLCEALESYADMCRKAGVLVPSWRNSTICPLKCVGNSHYNACAEGCPEVCSSMDTQGACGSCLERCDCDPGFKLSGGRCVDAENCGCWVNGEHYESGVTFVEGECDRLCQCMGGGRLQCSAFSCAAGEVCKDKGGVKGCFPSSPVMCRIHGDPHYITFDGKAYTFQGGCSYILVKTCGGNTPVQFTVTGQNWNPSNKSSSKLGAVILETNGLHVMLESHNTTVNHVWQHLPVEVNGTYGEVKLYKNKQYTVMETSFGLRMLLDDQSRLFLQLDERYEGEVCGLCGTYSDDQSDDFLTPNSTKPESNVVVFANSWRVDSPEDNHCVANPPAPGPCDSDLDDQGNKECSKLLSEAFKPCHYFVHPSLYIDSCISDHCASGGDMHVMCDSLRSYVAACQVADVTMPPWWNNTACDSPPVPTTMLPVTTPDKKLCPLDCDFDHSECGWEQLVQDSFDWTRQRGPTPTKFTGPTQDHTTGDGSYMYIEGDGVYRGDSARMMSPSCQIGPGQYCLRFWYHMYGHATAMALNVYQLDQHETNKKLWSEVNNQGATWFPAEVDVNIDGSFRIIMEAIRGSNHWSDVAFDDISIHHGPCSSKSDMSETSIPPSFEGGAVTPNSVCNLDCDFKLDLCGFTQLLTDVFDWTRHNGSTPTAFTGPSADHTTGSGHYLYIEANSVSNGDTARLLSAECSDPGPQCLQFWYHMSGSAQTMGLHIYLLQNGYADGVWWKRNDQGDSWQLAQVDLETTGPFQIIFEGRRGTTDQSDVAIDDVSLHRGRCAGMVHSLLSPFWSTTQSQKPVNPSVYIFTTPPPSASITIRPEAPTTSEPETSNPLSVEKRAVPPHPGTASVLILLTFVFLRNVLTFWTLWTFKNVIYVPLSVCNLDCNFEQDLCGFNQLLTDVFDWMRHSGSTPTVMTGPSADHTTGSKTTFCEEIIYVLFIFDFLGNCDAIAGKSQALSLELIHY
;
A
#
# COMPACT_ATOMS: atom_id res chain seq x y z
N MET A 1 -56.54 -31.64 29.28
CA MET A 1 -55.33 -32.11 28.56
C MET A 1 -54.41 -30.92 28.40
N GLN A 2 -53.68 -30.54 29.46
CA GLN A 2 -52.98 -29.25 29.48
C GLN A 2 -51.65 -29.25 30.26
N GLU A 3 -51.26 -30.37 30.89
CA GLU A 3 -49.93 -30.54 31.53
C GLU A 3 -48.97 -31.31 30.63
N GLY A 4 -49.45 -32.36 29.92
CA GLY A 4 -48.62 -33.20 29.05
C GLY A 4 -47.98 -32.47 27.86
N THR A 5 -48.57 -31.37 27.39
CA THR A 5 -48.00 -30.52 26.34
C THR A 5 -46.77 -29.74 26.80
N TYR A 6 -46.74 -29.27 28.05
CA TYR A 6 -45.55 -28.59 28.60
C TYR A 6 -44.41 -29.58 28.86
N GLY A 7 -44.72 -30.82 29.27
CA GLY A 7 -43.71 -31.88 29.40
C GLY A 7 -43.07 -32.26 28.05
N LEU A 8 -43.86 -32.31 26.97
CA LEU A 8 -43.36 -32.56 25.62
C LEU A 8 -42.53 -31.38 25.06
N LEU A 9 -42.95 -30.14 25.29
CA LEU A 9 -42.16 -28.96 24.91
C LEU A 9 -40.84 -28.86 25.70
N ALA A 10 -40.86 -29.12 27.00
CA ALA A 10 -39.65 -29.12 27.83
C ALA A 10 -38.67 -30.23 27.41
N THR A 11 -39.15 -31.44 27.10
CA THR A 11 -38.30 -32.52 26.61
C THR A 11 -37.80 -32.29 25.19
N ALA A 12 -38.59 -31.67 24.31
CA ALA A 12 -38.14 -31.27 22.97
C ALA A 12 -37.06 -30.17 23.01
N ALA A 13 -37.22 -29.16 23.88
CA ALA A 13 -36.21 -28.13 24.10
C ALA A 13 -34.92 -28.72 24.69
N LEU A 14 -35.03 -29.60 25.69
CA LEU A 14 -33.89 -30.32 26.26
C LEU A 14 -33.21 -31.24 25.24
N LEU A 15 -33.95 -31.82 24.30
CA LEU A 15 -33.41 -32.62 23.20
C LEU A 15 -32.75 -31.78 22.11
N CYS A 16 -33.27 -30.58 21.75
CA CYS A 16 -32.53 -29.70 20.84
C CYS A 16 -31.20 -29.27 21.48
N LEU A 17 -31.21 -28.90 22.78
CA LEU A 17 -30.01 -28.57 23.57
C LEU A 17 -29.01 -29.74 23.75
N LEU A 18 -29.45 -31.00 23.69
CA LEU A 18 -28.60 -32.18 23.85
C LEU A 18 -28.10 -32.78 22.53
N ASN A 19 -28.82 -32.58 21.41
CA ASN A 19 -28.37 -32.96 20.08
C ASN A 19 -27.58 -31.85 19.37
N SER A 20 -27.73 -30.59 19.77
CA SER A 20 -26.81 -29.52 19.36
C SER A 20 -25.46 -29.73 20.05
N THR A 21 -24.58 -30.54 19.44
CA THR A 21 -23.15 -30.43 19.70
C THR A 21 -22.67 -29.11 19.10
N PHE A 22 -22.93 -28.00 19.80
CA PHE A 22 -22.27 -26.73 19.53
C PHE A 22 -20.77 -26.99 19.45
N SER A 23 -20.15 -26.55 18.35
CA SER A 23 -18.70 -26.50 18.27
C SER A 23 -18.23 -25.46 19.27
N LEU A 24 -17.91 -25.90 20.49
CA LEU A 24 -17.43 -25.04 21.57
C LEU A 24 -16.18 -24.25 21.15
N SER A 25 -15.41 -24.76 20.18
CA SER A 25 -14.34 -24.04 19.51
C SER A 25 -14.82 -23.35 18.23
N GLY A 26 -14.55 -22.04 18.09
CA GLY A 26 -14.70 -21.31 16.83
C GLY A 26 -13.66 -21.78 15.82
N THR A 27 -14.00 -21.80 14.52
CA THR A 27 -13.07 -22.15 13.44
C THR A 27 -13.15 -21.15 12.30
N CYS A 28 -12.04 -20.48 12.01
CA CYS A 28 -11.85 -19.60 10.86
C CYS A 28 -11.07 -20.35 9.75
N THR A 29 -11.39 -20.09 8.49
CA THR A 29 -10.68 -20.68 7.34
C THR A 29 -10.45 -19.69 6.20
N VAL A 30 -9.26 -19.74 5.61
CA VAL A 30 -8.92 -19.12 4.32
C VAL A 30 -8.79 -20.22 3.28
N HIS A 31 -9.49 -20.09 2.16
CA HIS A 31 -9.45 -21.08 1.06
C HIS A 31 -8.44 -20.69 -0.04
N SER A 32 -8.11 -21.67 -0.90
CA SER A 32 -7.05 -21.54 -1.93
C SER A 32 -7.38 -20.57 -3.07
N ASN A 33 -8.66 -20.28 -3.28
CA ASN A 33 -9.12 -18.99 -3.81
C ASN A 33 -9.62 -18.20 -2.58
N PRO A 34 -9.27 -16.91 -2.40
CA PRO A 34 -9.24 -16.27 -1.07
C PRO A 34 -10.62 -15.83 -0.55
N HIS A 35 -11.43 -16.85 -0.25
CA HIS A 35 -12.63 -16.78 0.56
C HIS A 35 -12.25 -17.00 2.02
N TYR A 36 -12.83 -16.19 2.89
CA TYR A 36 -12.65 -16.19 4.32
C TYR A 36 -13.98 -16.59 4.96
N SER A 37 -13.94 -17.59 5.85
CA SER A 37 -15.01 -17.86 6.81
C SER A 37 -14.50 -17.47 8.19
N THR A 38 -15.25 -16.61 8.88
CA THR A 38 -14.96 -16.16 10.25
C THR A 38 -15.29 -17.23 11.30
N PHE A 39 -14.97 -16.97 12.56
CA PHE A 39 -15.28 -17.87 13.67
C PHE A 39 -16.78 -18.13 13.86
N ASP A 40 -17.64 -17.14 13.61
CA ASP A 40 -19.11 -17.22 13.75
C ASP A 40 -19.86 -17.41 12.40
N GLY A 41 -19.12 -17.65 11.32
CA GLY A 41 -19.67 -18.10 10.03
C GLY A 41 -20.09 -16.99 9.07
N ALA A 42 -19.66 -15.75 9.29
CA ALA A 42 -19.63 -14.76 8.21
C ALA A 42 -18.69 -15.26 7.10
N ASN A 43 -19.09 -15.04 5.85
CA ASN A 43 -18.40 -15.56 4.67
C ASN A 43 -18.24 -14.43 3.66
N PHE A 44 -17.01 -14.16 3.23
CA PHE A 44 -16.69 -13.14 2.23
C PHE A 44 -15.46 -13.53 1.40
N ARG A 45 -15.17 -12.74 0.37
CA ARG A 45 -13.93 -12.82 -0.42
C ARG A 45 -13.12 -11.55 -0.21
N PHE A 46 -11.81 -11.68 -0.10
CA PHE A 46 -10.89 -10.54 -0.04
C PHE A 46 -9.63 -10.88 -0.84
N VAL A 47 -9.12 -9.92 -1.62
CA VAL A 47 -7.96 -10.08 -2.50
C VAL A 47 -7.04 -8.91 -2.27
N GLY A 48 -5.76 -9.17 -2.03
CA GLY A 48 -4.74 -8.14 -1.87
C GLY A 48 -3.35 -8.74 -1.61
N PRO A 49 -2.25 -8.08 -2.02
CA PRO A 49 -0.89 -8.64 -2.02
C PRO A 49 -0.08 -8.38 -0.73
N CYS A 50 -0.74 -8.04 0.38
CA CYS A 50 -0.08 -7.59 1.61
C CYS A 50 -0.06 -8.67 2.71
N THR A 51 0.43 -8.30 3.90
CA THR A 51 0.22 -9.07 5.14
C THR A 51 -1.05 -8.60 5.84
N TYR A 52 -1.85 -9.54 6.36
CA TYR A 52 -3.15 -9.27 6.98
C TYR A 52 -3.36 -10.05 8.27
N VAL A 53 -3.93 -9.40 9.30
CA VAL A 53 -4.24 -10.01 10.59
C VAL A 53 -5.50 -10.87 10.47
N LEU A 54 -5.35 -12.20 10.53
CA LEU A 54 -6.48 -13.12 10.62
C LEU A 54 -7.14 -13.01 12.00
N ALA A 55 -6.39 -13.20 13.07
CA ALA A 55 -6.90 -13.16 14.43
C ALA A 55 -5.77 -12.86 15.42
N LYS A 56 -6.01 -11.91 16.32
CA LYS A 56 -5.17 -11.67 17.50
C LYS A 56 -6.02 -11.49 18.76
N VAL A 57 -5.39 -11.55 19.93
CA VAL A 57 -6.06 -11.25 21.21
C VAL A 57 -6.12 -9.74 21.42
N CYS A 58 -7.31 -9.19 21.67
CA CYS A 58 -7.55 -7.74 21.57
C CYS A 58 -8.07 -7.07 22.86
N LEU A 59 -8.62 -7.84 23.81
CA LEU A 59 -9.09 -7.26 25.07
C LEU A 59 -7.98 -7.20 26.13
N SER A 60 -7.66 -5.98 26.58
CA SER A 60 -6.90 -5.75 27.80
C SER A 60 -7.72 -6.17 29.03
N SER A 61 -7.06 -6.80 30.01
CA SER A 61 -7.73 -7.47 31.12
C SER A 61 -8.27 -6.49 32.18
N SER A 62 -9.44 -5.90 31.93
CA SER A 62 -10.25 -5.27 32.97
C SER A 62 -11.11 -6.32 33.70
N SER A 63 -11.03 -6.31 35.04
CA SER A 63 -11.70 -7.24 35.98
C SER A 63 -11.25 -8.73 35.99
N SER A 64 -10.57 -9.10 37.08
CA SER A 64 -10.64 -10.39 37.82
C SER A 64 -10.48 -11.77 37.16
N GLU A 65 -10.42 -11.92 35.84
CA GLU A 65 -10.13 -13.23 35.21
C GLU A 65 -8.62 -13.49 35.07
N THR A 66 -8.24 -14.77 34.98
CA THR A 66 -6.86 -15.17 34.68
C THR A 66 -6.48 -14.74 33.25
N PRO A 67 -5.30 -14.13 33.01
CA PRO A 67 -4.85 -13.77 31.66
C PRO A 67 -4.84 -14.97 30.71
N LEU A 68 -5.37 -14.78 29.50
CA LEU A 68 -5.27 -15.77 28.43
C LEU A 68 -3.90 -15.65 27.73
N PRO A 69 -3.35 -16.75 27.19
CA PRO A 69 -2.18 -16.68 26.32
C PRO A 69 -2.44 -15.77 25.12
N TYR A 70 -1.58 -14.77 24.93
CA TYR A 70 -1.62 -13.87 23.78
C TYR A 70 -1.17 -14.58 22.51
N PHE A 71 -1.85 -14.28 21.40
CA PHE A 71 -1.40 -14.64 20.06
C PHE A 71 -1.76 -13.56 19.04
N SER A 72 -1.00 -13.51 17.93
CA SER A 72 -1.39 -12.93 16.64
C SER A 72 -1.18 -13.97 15.54
N ILE A 73 -2.09 -14.05 14.58
CA ILE A 73 -1.99 -14.90 13.40
C ILE A 73 -2.21 -14.02 12.18
N GLU A 74 -1.24 -14.00 11.27
CA GLU A 74 -1.23 -13.14 10.09
C GLU A 74 -0.95 -13.97 8.83
N VAL A 75 -1.44 -13.51 7.69
CA VAL A 75 -1.19 -14.14 6.38
C VAL A 75 -0.59 -13.12 5.42
N LYS A 76 0.58 -13.44 4.87
CA LYS A 76 1.15 -12.72 3.72
C LYS A 76 0.61 -13.35 2.44
N ASN A 77 -0.07 -12.57 1.62
CA ASN A 77 -0.62 -12.98 0.34
C ASN A 77 0.33 -12.60 -0.82
N GLU A 78 0.34 -13.38 -1.90
CA GLU A 78 1.12 -13.11 -3.11
C GLU A 78 0.22 -13.23 -4.37
N LEU A 79 0.41 -12.34 -5.34
CA LEU A 79 -0.32 -12.34 -6.62
C LEU A 79 0.25 -13.38 -7.59
N ARG A 80 -0.62 -14.24 -8.12
CA ARG A 80 -0.21 -15.37 -8.97
C ARG A 80 -0.01 -14.98 -10.43
N GLY A 81 1.07 -14.24 -10.71
CA GLY A 81 1.47 -13.83 -12.07
C GLY A 81 0.38 -13.01 -12.78
N ASN A 82 0.11 -13.29 -14.06
CA ASN A 82 -0.95 -12.64 -14.86
C ASN A 82 -2.39 -13.06 -14.45
N SER A 83 -2.67 -13.37 -13.18
CA SER A 83 -4.01 -13.73 -12.72
C SER A 83 -4.41 -13.01 -11.43
N SER A 84 -5.67 -12.55 -11.39
CA SER A 84 -6.31 -11.80 -10.30
C SER A 84 -6.69 -12.68 -9.09
N VAL A 85 -5.84 -13.65 -8.77
CA VAL A 85 -5.99 -14.56 -7.62
C VAL A 85 -4.73 -14.45 -6.76
N SER A 86 -4.87 -13.83 -5.60
CA SER A 86 -3.87 -13.91 -4.54
C SER A 86 -4.00 -15.22 -3.78
N ALA A 87 -2.88 -15.83 -3.41
CA ALA A 87 -2.84 -16.98 -2.51
C ALA A 87 -1.93 -16.70 -1.32
N VAL A 88 -2.15 -17.37 -0.19
CA VAL A 88 -1.26 -17.27 0.97
C VAL A 88 0.13 -17.79 0.58
N GLN A 89 1.16 -17.01 0.93
CA GLN A 89 2.59 -17.29 0.75
C GLN A 89 3.19 -17.81 2.06
N LYS A 90 3.04 -17.05 3.15
CA LYS A 90 3.39 -17.47 4.52
C LYS A 90 2.30 -17.13 5.52
N VAL A 91 2.12 -18.02 6.50
CA VAL A 91 1.34 -17.75 7.73
C VAL A 91 2.33 -17.40 8.83
N ILE A 92 2.15 -16.25 9.48
CA ILE A 92 2.97 -15.81 10.62
C ILE A 92 2.15 -16.06 11.88
N VAL A 93 2.75 -16.71 12.88
CA VAL A 93 2.12 -17.03 14.16
C VAL A 93 3.00 -16.49 15.28
N GLN A 94 2.57 -15.40 15.89
CA GLN A 94 3.21 -14.81 17.06
C GLN A 94 2.51 -15.32 18.32
N MET A 95 3.27 -15.92 19.26
CA MET A 95 2.75 -16.47 20.52
C MET A 95 3.73 -16.16 21.66
N GLU A 96 3.27 -15.40 22.67
CA GLU A 96 4.04 -14.89 23.81
C GLU A 96 5.33 -14.11 23.43
N ASN A 97 6.36 -14.85 23.04
CA ASN A 97 7.77 -14.50 22.96
C ASN A 97 8.45 -15.20 21.76
N LEU A 98 7.64 -15.77 20.86
CA LEU A 98 8.04 -16.54 19.69
C LEU A 98 7.26 -16.06 18.48
N GLU A 99 7.95 -15.83 17.37
CA GLU A 99 7.36 -15.83 16.04
C GLU A 99 7.70 -17.14 15.34
N VAL A 100 6.68 -17.78 14.75
CA VAL A 100 6.81 -18.96 13.90
C VAL A 100 6.18 -18.64 12.55
N SER A 101 6.96 -18.64 11.47
CA SER A 101 6.43 -18.50 10.12
C SER A 101 6.40 -19.83 9.37
N LEU A 102 5.21 -20.17 8.87
CA LEU A 102 4.90 -21.36 8.09
C LEU A 102 4.89 -20.95 6.61
N HIS A 103 5.88 -21.37 5.85
CA HIS A 103 6.04 -21.00 4.43
C HIS A 103 5.46 -22.06 3.50
N ARG A 104 4.88 -21.62 2.38
CA ARG A 104 4.27 -22.53 1.40
C ARG A 104 5.30 -23.54 0.87
N ARG A 105 4.87 -24.79 0.66
CA ARG A 105 5.71 -25.93 0.21
C ARG A 105 6.87 -26.33 1.13
N GLN A 106 7.26 -25.55 2.15
CA GLN A 106 8.32 -25.90 3.11
C GLN A 106 7.84 -26.92 4.17
N ASN A 107 7.16 -28.00 3.75
CA ASN A 107 6.46 -28.93 4.64
C ASN A 107 7.35 -29.72 5.63
N HIS A 108 8.69 -29.59 5.53
CA HIS A 108 9.68 -30.23 6.39
C HIS A 108 10.27 -29.27 7.45
N ARG A 109 10.19 -27.94 7.28
CA ARG A 109 10.84 -26.95 8.15
C ARG A 109 10.00 -25.70 8.37
N VAL A 110 10.27 -24.97 9.44
CA VAL A 110 9.63 -23.69 9.80
C VAL A 110 10.68 -22.68 10.21
N MET A 111 10.41 -21.40 10.00
CA MET A 111 11.28 -20.31 10.45
C MET A 111 10.78 -19.82 11.82
N VAL A 112 11.69 -19.66 12.79
CA VAL A 112 11.38 -19.42 14.20
C VAL A 112 12.25 -18.29 14.75
N ASN A 113 11.70 -17.08 14.79
CA ASN A 113 12.42 -15.79 15.01
C ASN A 113 13.62 -15.68 14.04
N GLY A 114 13.34 -15.39 12.76
CA GLY A 114 14.32 -15.32 11.68
C GLY A 114 14.94 -16.64 11.23
N ILE A 115 15.16 -17.60 12.14
CA ILE A 115 16.04 -18.75 11.88
C ILE A 115 15.27 -20.03 11.51
N TRP A 116 15.68 -20.72 10.44
CA TRP A 116 15.11 -22.01 10.01
C TRP A 116 15.33 -23.16 11.00
N ARG A 117 14.32 -24.03 11.13
CA ARG A 117 14.26 -25.20 12.02
C ARG A 117 13.49 -26.37 11.39
N GLU A 118 14.08 -27.56 11.41
CA GLU A 118 13.45 -28.81 10.93
C GLU A 118 12.28 -29.28 11.80
N LEU A 119 11.35 -30.03 11.21
CA LEU A 119 10.20 -30.66 11.87
C LEU A 119 10.41 -32.18 12.10
N PRO A 120 9.78 -32.78 13.13
CA PRO A 120 8.90 -32.16 14.11
C PRO A 120 9.67 -31.36 15.17
N LEU A 121 9.11 -30.20 15.53
CA LEU A 121 9.71 -29.23 16.44
C LEU A 121 8.84 -29.04 17.69
N SER A 122 9.48 -28.89 18.85
CA SER A 122 8.83 -28.70 20.15
C SER A 122 9.46 -27.52 20.88
N LEU A 123 8.70 -26.43 21.05
CA LEU A 123 9.14 -25.17 21.66
C LEU A 123 8.46 -24.94 23.02
N ASN A 124 8.93 -23.95 23.79
CA ASN A 124 8.49 -23.62 25.15
C ASN A 124 8.25 -24.87 26.03
N SER A 125 9.30 -25.70 26.15
CA SER A 125 9.33 -26.92 26.97
C SER A 125 8.25 -27.97 26.66
N GLY A 126 7.74 -27.99 25.42
CA GLY A 126 6.68 -28.91 24.97
C GLY A 126 5.28 -28.29 24.89
N THR A 127 5.16 -26.98 25.14
CA THR A 127 3.88 -26.25 25.06
C THR A 127 3.44 -25.97 23.62
N ILE A 128 4.40 -25.81 22.70
CA ILE A 128 4.15 -25.59 21.27
C ILE A 128 4.74 -26.76 20.49
N ASN A 129 3.89 -27.51 19.79
CA ASN A 129 4.27 -28.69 19.03
C ASN A 129 3.94 -28.48 17.56
N ILE A 130 4.98 -28.49 16.71
CA ILE A 130 4.86 -28.25 15.27
C ILE A 130 5.24 -29.54 14.56
N ARG A 131 4.36 -30.05 13.69
CA ARG A 131 4.58 -31.27 12.92
C ARG A 131 4.24 -31.09 11.45
N SER A 132 4.87 -31.89 10.62
CA SER A 132 4.47 -32.11 9.24
C SER A 132 3.33 -33.14 9.16
N SER A 133 2.61 -33.10 8.04
CA SER A 133 1.68 -34.12 7.57
C SER A 133 1.80 -34.24 6.06
N VAL A 134 1.06 -35.14 5.41
CA VAL A 134 1.20 -35.43 3.97
C VAL A 134 1.02 -34.20 3.08
N THR A 135 0.20 -33.24 3.48
CA THR A 135 -0.16 -32.05 2.68
C THR A 135 -0.02 -30.71 3.44
N SER A 136 0.25 -30.74 4.74
CA SER A 136 0.09 -29.56 5.61
C SER A 136 1.08 -29.53 6.78
N ILE A 137 1.51 -28.34 7.18
CA ILE A 137 2.15 -28.12 8.49
C ILE A 137 1.04 -27.88 9.52
N ILE A 138 1.19 -28.45 10.72
CA ILE A 138 0.25 -28.31 11.84
C ILE A 138 1.03 -27.79 13.05
N LEU A 139 0.56 -26.67 13.60
CA LEU A 139 1.01 -26.09 14.87
C LEU A 139 -0.09 -26.29 15.92
N GLU A 140 0.23 -26.96 17.01
CA GLU A 140 -0.68 -27.26 18.12
C GLU A 140 -0.16 -26.68 19.45
N THR A 141 -1.05 -25.96 20.12
CA THR A 141 -0.90 -25.39 21.47
C THR A 141 -2.20 -25.63 22.25
N ASN A 142 -2.72 -24.61 22.94
CA ASN A 142 -4.15 -24.50 23.25
C ASN A 142 -5.01 -24.12 22.02
N LEU A 143 -4.38 -23.69 20.92
CA LEU A 143 -4.99 -23.47 19.60
C LEU A 143 -4.61 -24.60 18.63
N PHE A 144 -5.34 -24.70 17.52
CA PHE A 144 -4.95 -25.53 16.37
C PHE A 144 -4.83 -24.65 15.13
N ILE A 145 -3.66 -24.68 14.48
CA ILE A 145 -3.40 -24.00 13.21
C ILE A 145 -2.90 -25.04 12.21
N SER A 146 -3.50 -25.11 11.03
CA SER A 146 -2.98 -25.91 9.92
C SER A 146 -2.90 -25.11 8.63
N TYR A 147 -1.77 -25.21 7.94
CA TYR A 147 -1.49 -24.56 6.67
C TYR A 147 -1.07 -25.60 5.63
N ASP A 148 -1.73 -25.62 4.46
CA ASP A 148 -1.48 -26.60 3.40
C ASP A 148 -0.67 -26.08 2.21
N ILE A 149 -0.11 -27.00 1.42
CA ILE A 149 0.68 -26.70 0.22
C ILE A 149 -0.12 -25.98 -0.88
N PHE A 150 -1.46 -26.04 -0.83
CA PHE A 150 -2.35 -25.37 -1.78
C PHE A 150 -2.67 -23.93 -1.38
N GLY A 151 -2.31 -23.52 -0.15
CA GLY A 151 -2.48 -22.18 0.39
C GLY A 151 -3.70 -22.02 1.31
N SER A 152 -4.38 -23.11 1.69
CA SER A 152 -5.50 -23.02 2.64
C SER A 152 -4.98 -22.95 4.08
N VAL A 153 -5.57 -22.05 4.87
CA VAL A 153 -5.29 -21.86 6.29
C VAL A 153 -6.53 -22.21 7.09
N ARG A 154 -6.36 -22.93 8.20
CA ARG A 154 -7.41 -23.14 9.20
C ARG A 154 -6.87 -22.76 10.58
N VAL A 155 -7.66 -21.97 11.30
CA VAL A 155 -7.43 -21.57 12.69
C VAL A 155 -8.63 -22.04 13.52
N THR A 156 -8.39 -22.80 14.59
CA THR A 156 -9.43 -23.22 15.54
C THR A 156 -9.03 -22.79 16.95
N ILE A 157 -9.91 -22.04 17.63
CA ILE A 157 -9.68 -21.44 18.96
C ILE A 157 -10.68 -21.97 19.99
N PRO A 158 -10.29 -22.18 21.27
CA PRO A 158 -11.20 -22.67 22.31
C PRO A 158 -12.18 -21.58 22.81
N PRO A 159 -13.33 -21.96 23.42
CA PRO A 159 -14.40 -21.04 23.82
C PRO A 159 -13.96 -19.95 24.80
N SER A 160 -12.84 -20.15 25.50
CA SER A 160 -12.26 -19.17 26.42
C SER A 160 -11.88 -17.85 25.76
N TYR A 161 -11.66 -17.84 24.44
CA TYR A 161 -11.35 -16.64 23.65
C TYR A 161 -12.59 -15.93 23.07
N SER A 162 -13.80 -16.43 23.34
CA SER A 162 -15.04 -15.85 22.82
C SER A 162 -15.20 -14.38 23.24
N GLY A 163 -15.42 -13.49 22.26
CA GLY A 163 -15.47 -12.03 22.44
C GLY A 163 -14.16 -11.37 22.88
N LYS A 164 -13.02 -12.08 22.84
CA LYS A 164 -11.69 -11.60 23.30
C LYS A 164 -10.64 -11.52 22.18
N VAL A 165 -11.02 -11.92 20.97
CA VAL A 165 -10.20 -11.84 19.74
C VAL A 165 -10.76 -10.81 18.77
N CYS A 166 -9.93 -10.37 17.83
CA CYS A 166 -10.34 -9.54 16.70
C CYS A 166 -9.40 -9.74 15.50
N GLY A 167 -9.85 -9.37 14.30
CA GLY A 167 -9.14 -9.57 13.03
C GLY A 167 -10.13 -9.91 11.90
N ILE A 168 -9.61 -10.27 10.73
CA ILE A 168 -10.42 -10.70 9.57
C ILE A 168 -11.27 -11.95 9.88
N CYS A 169 -10.88 -12.77 10.85
CA CYS A 169 -11.65 -13.92 11.33
C CYS A 169 -12.82 -13.55 12.26
N GLY A 170 -13.08 -12.27 12.52
CA GLY A 170 -14.17 -11.82 13.38
C GLY A 170 -13.83 -11.81 14.87
N ASN A 171 -14.86 -11.66 15.72
CA ASN A 171 -14.69 -11.45 17.17
C ASN A 171 -15.02 -12.69 18.05
N PHE A 172 -15.63 -13.72 17.44
CA PHE A 172 -16.03 -14.98 18.10
C PHE A 172 -17.01 -14.80 19.28
N ASN A 173 -18.05 -13.99 19.14
CA ASN A 173 -19.10 -13.78 20.15
C ASN A 173 -20.41 -14.57 19.88
N TYR A 174 -20.42 -15.43 18.85
CA TYR A 174 -21.56 -16.19 18.32
C TYR A 174 -22.62 -15.36 17.57
N LEU A 175 -22.27 -14.16 17.11
CA LEU A 175 -23.10 -13.29 16.26
C LEU A 175 -22.39 -13.07 14.92
N ARG A 176 -23.12 -13.28 13.82
CA ARG A 176 -22.56 -13.28 12.46
C ARG A 176 -22.49 -11.89 11.81
N ASP A 177 -23.29 -10.93 12.30
CA ASP A 177 -23.55 -9.67 11.61
C ASP A 177 -22.62 -8.51 12.07
N ASP A 178 -21.84 -8.72 13.13
CA ASP A 178 -20.77 -7.84 13.63
C ASP A 178 -19.36 -8.44 13.47
N ASP A 179 -19.21 -9.53 12.71
CA ASP A 179 -17.88 -10.08 12.35
C ASP A 179 -17.09 -9.18 11.38
N TYR A 180 -17.71 -8.12 10.84
CA TYR A 180 -17.09 -7.13 9.95
C TYR A 180 -16.59 -5.88 10.70
N LEU A 181 -16.08 -6.05 11.93
CA LEU A 181 -15.48 -4.98 12.69
C LEU A 181 -14.07 -4.63 12.19
N THR A 182 -13.81 -3.34 11.99
CA THR A 182 -12.48 -2.76 11.74
C THR A 182 -11.74 -2.52 13.08
N PRO A 183 -10.42 -2.26 13.11
CA PRO A 183 -9.64 -2.20 14.36
C PRO A 183 -10.05 -1.13 15.37
N ASP A 184 -10.69 -0.06 14.90
CA ASP A 184 -11.27 1.04 15.67
C ASP A 184 -12.67 0.71 16.26
N GLY A 185 -13.23 -0.45 15.91
CA GLY A 185 -14.58 -0.88 16.31
C GLY A 185 -15.71 -0.37 15.41
N SER A 186 -15.42 0.23 14.25
CA SER A 186 -16.46 0.51 13.23
C SER A 186 -16.92 -0.80 12.56
N ASN A 187 -18.19 -0.88 12.14
CA ASN A 187 -18.72 -2.03 11.40
C ASN A 187 -18.89 -1.67 9.92
N THR A 188 -18.23 -2.41 9.02
CA THR A 188 -18.34 -2.25 7.56
C THR A 188 -19.26 -3.31 6.95
N THR A 189 -20.03 -2.95 5.93
CA THR A 189 -20.84 -3.93 5.16
C THR A 189 -20.12 -4.47 3.93
N ILE A 190 -18.83 -4.14 3.75
CA ILE A 190 -18.04 -4.44 2.56
C ILE A 190 -16.70 -5.06 2.96
N ALA A 191 -16.37 -6.21 2.36
CA ALA A 191 -15.18 -7.01 2.69
C ALA A 191 -13.83 -6.38 2.29
N VAL A 192 -13.80 -5.48 1.31
CA VAL A 192 -12.57 -4.80 0.87
C VAL A 192 -12.08 -3.81 1.92
N PRO A 193 -12.89 -2.84 2.42
CA PRO A 193 -12.53 -2.04 3.59
C PRO A 193 -12.17 -2.87 4.84
N LEU A 194 -12.85 -4.00 5.09
CA LEU A 194 -12.52 -4.89 6.20
C LEU A 194 -11.08 -5.41 6.08
N GLY A 195 -10.74 -6.06 4.95
CA GLY A 195 -9.41 -6.60 4.73
C GLY A 195 -8.33 -5.51 4.62
N GLN A 196 -8.66 -4.32 4.11
CA GLN A 196 -7.74 -3.18 4.12
C GLN A 196 -7.48 -2.64 5.52
N SER A 197 -8.48 -2.58 6.39
CA SER A 197 -8.32 -2.12 7.79
C SER A 197 -7.46 -3.06 8.65
N TRP A 198 -7.40 -4.34 8.30
CA TRP A 198 -6.62 -5.38 9.00
C TRP A 198 -5.26 -5.67 8.35
N GLN A 199 -4.68 -4.71 7.62
CA GLN A 199 -3.29 -4.80 7.14
C GLN A 199 -2.28 -4.81 8.31
N GLY A 200 -1.16 -5.51 8.12
CA GLY A 200 -0.06 -5.59 9.07
C GLY A 200 1.30 -5.35 8.40
N GLY A 201 2.23 -4.75 9.13
CA GLY A 201 3.57 -4.39 8.63
C GLY A 201 3.61 -3.08 7.83
N LYS A 202 4.70 -2.87 7.07
CA LYS A 202 4.89 -1.67 6.23
C LYS A 202 3.75 -1.52 5.22
N SER A 203 3.31 -0.27 5.02
CA SER A 203 2.24 0.07 4.08
C SER A 203 2.49 -0.55 2.69
N CYS A 204 1.44 -1.18 2.17
CA CYS A 204 1.47 -1.96 0.95
C CYS A 204 0.39 -1.40 0.01
N ASP A 205 0.79 -0.96 -1.18
CA ASP A 205 -0.11 -0.28 -2.12
C ASP A 205 -1.20 -1.24 -2.61
N SER A 206 -2.36 -1.17 -1.96
CA SER A 206 -3.55 -1.97 -2.26
C SER A 206 -4.46 -1.30 -3.28
N THR A 207 -3.87 -0.82 -4.39
CA THR A 207 -4.56 -0.20 -5.54
C THR A 207 -5.43 -1.16 -6.37
N THR A 208 -6.01 -2.20 -5.74
CA THR A 208 -7.24 -2.84 -6.23
C THR A 208 -8.44 -1.94 -5.90
N VAL A 209 -8.52 -0.78 -6.56
CA VAL A 209 -9.72 0.06 -6.55
C VAL A 209 -10.85 -0.75 -7.16
N ALA A 210 -11.81 -1.18 -6.33
CA ALA A 210 -13.01 -1.85 -6.81
C ALA A 210 -13.79 -0.88 -7.71
N GLN A 211 -13.69 -1.09 -9.03
CA GLN A 211 -14.27 -0.19 -10.02
C GLN A 211 -15.79 -0.15 -9.85
N MET A 212 -16.32 0.92 -9.26
CA MET A 212 -17.76 1.08 -9.06
C MET A 212 -18.46 1.10 -10.42
N CYS A 213 -19.53 0.32 -10.54
CA CYS A 213 -20.36 0.31 -11.75
C CYS A 213 -20.94 1.69 -12.04
N SER A 214 -21.18 2.00 -13.31
CA SER A 214 -22.23 2.96 -13.65
C SER A 214 -23.59 2.35 -13.25
N PRO A 215 -24.59 3.13 -12.81
CA PRO A 215 -25.88 2.59 -12.36
C PRO A 215 -26.57 1.66 -13.37
N ASN A 216 -26.35 1.90 -14.68
CA ASN A 216 -26.83 1.03 -15.76
C ASN A 216 -26.18 -0.36 -15.75
N LYS A 217 -24.88 -0.44 -15.44
CA LYS A 217 -24.13 -1.70 -15.34
C LYS A 217 -24.39 -2.44 -14.03
N GLU A 218 -24.61 -1.70 -12.95
CA GLU A 218 -25.05 -2.28 -11.67
C GLU A 218 -26.42 -2.96 -11.83
N ALA A 219 -27.38 -2.28 -12.46
CA ALA A 219 -28.69 -2.82 -12.79
C ALA A 219 -28.63 -4.01 -13.78
N GLU A 220 -27.67 -4.01 -14.71
CA GLU A 220 -27.43 -5.15 -15.61
C GLU A 220 -26.97 -6.38 -14.82
N TYR A 221 -25.94 -6.26 -13.97
CA TYR A 221 -25.40 -7.37 -13.19
C TYR A 221 -26.32 -7.83 -12.05
N ALA A 222 -27.18 -6.95 -11.55
CA ALA A 222 -28.24 -7.29 -10.59
C ALA A 222 -29.39 -8.14 -11.20
N SER A 223 -29.49 -8.23 -12.53
CA SER A 223 -30.56 -8.98 -13.19
C SER A 223 -30.44 -10.51 -13.04
N GLU A 224 -31.56 -11.24 -13.23
CA GLU A 224 -31.60 -12.71 -13.10
C GLU A 224 -30.67 -13.47 -14.07
N LEU A 225 -30.20 -12.83 -15.15
CA LEU A 225 -29.23 -13.40 -16.09
C LEU A 225 -27.81 -13.51 -15.49
N TYR A 226 -27.51 -12.65 -14.53
CA TYR A 226 -26.23 -12.53 -13.83
C TYR A 226 -26.44 -12.85 -12.33
N CYS A 227 -26.09 -11.94 -11.43
CA CYS A 227 -26.10 -12.18 -9.98
C CYS A 227 -27.51 -12.36 -9.41
N GLY A 228 -28.54 -11.78 -10.03
CA GLY A 228 -29.94 -11.91 -9.60
C GLY A 228 -30.45 -13.35 -9.57
N SER A 229 -29.78 -14.28 -10.27
CA SER A 229 -30.07 -15.72 -10.18
C SER A 229 -29.95 -16.28 -8.76
N LEU A 230 -29.09 -15.70 -7.91
CA LEU A 230 -28.90 -16.07 -6.50
C LEU A 230 -30.13 -15.76 -5.63
N VAL A 231 -30.83 -14.66 -5.91
CA VAL A 231 -32.01 -14.16 -5.17
C VAL A 231 -33.33 -14.45 -5.87
N SER A 232 -33.31 -15.05 -7.07
CA SER A 232 -34.51 -15.46 -7.80
C SER A 232 -35.28 -16.54 -7.04
N ARG A 233 -36.59 -16.31 -6.82
CA ARG A 233 -37.49 -17.26 -6.15
C ARG A 233 -37.85 -18.49 -7.00
N HIS A 234 -37.49 -18.48 -8.28
CA HIS A 234 -37.75 -19.57 -9.23
C HIS A 234 -36.47 -20.11 -9.91
N GLY A 235 -35.31 -19.49 -9.64
CA GLY A 235 -34.01 -19.93 -10.13
C GLY A 235 -33.53 -21.22 -9.44
N PRO A 236 -32.41 -21.82 -9.93
CA PRO A 236 -31.87 -23.07 -9.37
C PRO A 236 -31.45 -22.94 -7.89
N PHE A 237 -31.20 -21.71 -7.42
CA PHE A 237 -30.77 -21.41 -6.06
C PHE A 237 -31.93 -21.16 -5.07
N ALA A 238 -33.19 -21.19 -5.52
CA ALA A 238 -34.36 -20.85 -4.69
C ALA A 238 -34.49 -21.71 -3.42
N GLY A 239 -34.20 -23.02 -3.51
CA GLY A 239 -34.22 -23.93 -2.34
C GLY A 239 -33.10 -23.67 -1.32
N CYS A 240 -32.10 -22.87 -1.68
CA CYS A 240 -30.97 -22.53 -0.81
C CYS A 240 -31.22 -21.30 0.07
N GLN A 241 -32.00 -20.34 -0.45
CA GLN A 241 -32.23 -19.04 0.17
C GLN A 241 -32.81 -19.16 1.59
N SER A 242 -33.63 -20.18 1.84
CA SER A 242 -34.22 -20.51 3.14
C SER A 242 -33.27 -21.17 4.15
N VAL A 243 -32.04 -21.51 3.75
CA VAL A 243 -31.05 -22.21 4.60
C VAL A 243 -29.79 -21.37 4.85
N LEU A 244 -29.30 -20.64 3.84
CA LEU A 244 -28.07 -19.84 3.94
C LEU A 244 -28.28 -18.31 3.82
N GLY A 245 -29.45 -17.88 3.34
CA GLY A 245 -29.63 -16.55 2.75
C GLY A 245 -28.86 -16.40 1.43
N ALA A 246 -29.15 -15.34 0.66
CA ALA A 246 -28.47 -15.06 -0.61
C ALA A 246 -27.99 -13.60 -0.76
N GLU A 247 -28.44 -12.69 0.10
CA GLU A 247 -28.23 -11.24 -0.04
C GLU A 247 -26.74 -10.83 -0.05
N SER A 248 -25.91 -11.43 0.82
CA SER A 248 -24.47 -11.14 0.87
C SER A 248 -23.74 -11.62 -0.39
N TYR A 249 -24.07 -12.83 -0.87
CA TYR A 249 -23.51 -13.40 -2.09
C TYR A 249 -23.94 -12.62 -3.34
N PHE A 250 -25.20 -12.17 -3.38
CA PHE A 250 -25.76 -11.31 -4.44
C PHE A 250 -25.03 -9.97 -4.52
N ARG A 251 -24.87 -9.27 -3.39
CA ARG A 251 -24.13 -7.99 -3.34
C ARG A 251 -22.64 -8.15 -3.68
N SER A 252 -21.98 -9.19 -3.17
CA SER A 252 -20.58 -9.53 -3.54
C SER A 252 -20.45 -9.72 -5.05
N CYS A 253 -21.29 -10.58 -5.64
CA CYS A 253 -21.29 -10.87 -7.06
C CYS A 253 -21.43 -9.62 -7.93
N ILE A 254 -22.29 -8.65 -7.56
CA ILE A 254 -22.43 -7.39 -8.30
C ILE A 254 -21.12 -6.59 -8.25
N VAL A 255 -20.55 -6.38 -7.05
CA VAL A 255 -19.29 -5.63 -6.87
C VAL A 255 -18.13 -6.30 -7.60
N GLU A 256 -18.04 -7.62 -7.55
CA GLU A 256 -17.03 -8.42 -8.26
C GLU A 256 -17.20 -8.29 -9.79
N MET A 257 -18.44 -8.32 -10.31
CA MET A 257 -18.72 -8.09 -11.73
C MET A 257 -18.44 -6.65 -12.18
N CYS A 258 -18.61 -5.65 -11.31
CA CYS A 258 -18.18 -4.28 -11.57
C CYS A 258 -16.65 -4.19 -11.67
N GLY A 259 -15.93 -4.71 -10.67
CA GLY A 259 -14.46 -4.71 -10.65
C GLY A 259 -13.80 -5.53 -11.77
N ALA A 260 -14.49 -6.55 -12.27
CA ALA A 260 -14.03 -7.40 -13.39
C ALA A 260 -14.56 -6.94 -14.76
N VAL A 261 -15.14 -5.74 -14.87
CA VAL A 261 -15.71 -5.16 -16.12
C VAL A 261 -16.71 -6.10 -16.82
N GLY A 262 -17.38 -6.95 -16.05
CA GLY A 262 -18.35 -7.94 -16.54
C GLY A 262 -17.79 -9.28 -17.00
N ASP A 263 -16.56 -9.66 -16.62
CA ASP A 263 -16.03 -10.99 -16.94
C ASP A 263 -16.93 -12.11 -16.37
N THR A 264 -17.57 -12.83 -17.29
CA THR A 264 -18.38 -14.02 -17.02
C THR A 264 -17.68 -15.06 -16.13
N LYS A 265 -16.35 -15.18 -16.15
CA LYS A 265 -15.62 -16.10 -15.26
C LYS A 265 -15.87 -15.76 -13.78
N VAL A 266 -15.92 -14.48 -13.44
CA VAL A 266 -16.12 -13.99 -12.07
C VAL A 266 -17.57 -14.21 -11.61
N LEU A 267 -18.56 -14.00 -12.49
CA LEU A 267 -19.94 -14.45 -12.23
C LEU A 267 -19.96 -15.95 -11.88
N CYS A 268 -19.33 -16.78 -12.70
CA CYS A 268 -19.41 -18.23 -12.53
C CYS A 268 -18.72 -18.71 -11.25
N GLU A 269 -17.61 -18.09 -10.85
CA GLU A 269 -16.95 -18.34 -9.56
C GLU A 269 -17.84 -17.96 -8.36
N ALA A 270 -18.56 -16.82 -8.43
CA ALA A 270 -19.49 -16.40 -7.39
C ALA A 270 -20.71 -17.34 -7.27
N LEU A 271 -21.31 -17.75 -8.40
CA LEU A 271 -22.43 -18.70 -8.44
C LEU A 271 -22.03 -20.10 -7.97
N GLU A 272 -20.81 -20.54 -8.31
CA GLU A 272 -20.23 -21.83 -7.90
C GLU A 272 -19.96 -21.89 -6.40
N SER A 273 -19.40 -20.82 -5.83
CA SER A 273 -19.18 -20.67 -4.38
C SER A 273 -20.50 -20.82 -3.59
N TYR A 274 -21.58 -20.19 -4.08
CA TYR A 274 -22.91 -20.36 -3.47
C TYR A 274 -23.46 -21.78 -3.63
N ALA A 275 -23.31 -22.40 -4.80
CA ALA A 275 -23.73 -23.78 -5.04
C ALA A 275 -23.05 -24.78 -4.10
N ASP A 276 -21.74 -24.61 -3.85
CA ASP A 276 -20.98 -25.47 -2.95
C ASP A 276 -21.34 -25.30 -1.48
N MET A 277 -21.51 -24.06 -1.01
CA MET A 277 -22.01 -23.84 0.35
C MET A 277 -23.41 -24.43 0.53
N CYS A 278 -24.26 -24.32 -0.49
CA CYS A 278 -25.59 -24.94 -0.50
C CYS A 278 -25.54 -26.48 -0.35
N ARG A 279 -24.65 -27.14 -1.11
CA ARG A 279 -24.43 -28.59 -1.03
C ARG A 279 -23.89 -29.00 0.34
N LYS A 280 -22.95 -28.23 0.92
CA LYS A 280 -22.45 -28.45 2.29
C LYS A 280 -23.55 -28.34 3.35
N ALA A 281 -24.54 -27.47 3.14
CA ALA A 281 -25.74 -27.35 3.98
C ALA A 281 -26.79 -28.47 3.75
N GLY A 282 -26.49 -29.48 2.91
CA GLY A 282 -27.37 -30.61 2.64
C GLY A 282 -28.50 -30.34 1.65
N VAL A 283 -28.50 -29.18 0.98
CA VAL A 283 -29.52 -28.80 0.01
C VAL A 283 -29.15 -29.28 -1.39
N LEU A 284 -30.09 -29.95 -2.08
CA LEU A 284 -29.93 -30.37 -3.47
C LEU A 284 -30.09 -29.16 -4.41
N VAL A 285 -28.99 -28.73 -5.01
CA VAL A 285 -28.98 -27.72 -6.09
C VAL A 285 -29.21 -28.42 -7.43
N PRO A 286 -30.23 -28.03 -8.24
CA PRO A 286 -30.39 -28.50 -9.62
C PRO A 286 -29.19 -28.13 -10.51
N SER A 287 -29.17 -28.59 -11.77
CA SER A 287 -28.09 -28.34 -12.75
C SER A 287 -27.98 -26.88 -13.21
N TRP A 288 -27.58 -26.00 -12.29
CA TRP A 288 -27.61 -24.53 -12.42
C TRP A 288 -26.83 -24.01 -13.63
N ARG A 289 -25.70 -24.63 -13.98
CA ARG A 289 -24.88 -24.26 -15.14
C ARG A 289 -25.55 -24.44 -16.50
N ASN A 290 -26.63 -25.23 -16.56
CA ASN A 290 -27.45 -25.39 -17.76
C ASN A 290 -28.58 -24.35 -17.83
N SER A 291 -28.83 -23.59 -16.75
CA SER A 291 -29.86 -22.55 -16.66
C SER A 291 -29.30 -21.13 -16.46
N THR A 292 -27.97 -20.97 -16.41
CA THR A 292 -27.26 -19.68 -16.37
C THR A 292 -26.24 -19.58 -17.51
N ILE A 293 -25.61 -18.43 -17.68
CA ILE A 293 -24.54 -18.22 -18.68
C ILE A 293 -23.17 -18.82 -18.26
N CYS A 294 -23.17 -19.85 -17.40
CA CYS A 294 -21.98 -20.44 -16.78
C CYS A 294 -21.74 -21.93 -17.11
N PRO A 295 -21.68 -22.33 -18.40
CA PRO A 295 -21.42 -23.73 -18.77
C PRO A 295 -20.00 -24.16 -18.39
N LEU A 296 -19.86 -25.25 -17.62
CA LEU A 296 -18.55 -25.80 -17.28
C LEU A 296 -17.90 -26.44 -18.52
N LYS A 297 -16.86 -25.81 -19.05
CA LYS A 297 -16.05 -26.35 -20.15
C LYS A 297 -15.06 -27.36 -19.61
N CYS A 298 -15.46 -28.62 -19.60
CA CYS A 298 -14.58 -29.73 -19.25
C CYS A 298 -13.44 -29.90 -20.26
N VAL A 299 -12.31 -30.44 -19.79
CA VAL A 299 -11.12 -30.69 -20.62
C VAL A 299 -11.35 -31.86 -21.59
N GLY A 300 -10.48 -32.02 -22.58
CA GLY A 300 -10.57 -33.15 -23.51
C GLY A 300 -10.66 -34.49 -22.77
N ASN A 301 -11.47 -35.41 -23.30
CA ASN A 301 -11.78 -36.71 -22.72
C ASN A 301 -12.54 -36.65 -21.38
N SER A 302 -13.35 -35.60 -21.17
CA SER A 302 -14.25 -35.47 -20.03
C SER A 302 -15.51 -34.68 -20.39
N HIS A 303 -16.62 -34.97 -19.70
CA HIS A 303 -17.90 -34.28 -19.88
C HIS A 303 -18.41 -33.71 -18.54
N TYR A 304 -19.25 -32.68 -18.63
CA TYR A 304 -19.88 -32.10 -17.45
C TYR A 304 -20.94 -33.04 -16.89
N ASN A 305 -20.82 -33.39 -15.62
CA ASN A 305 -21.78 -34.18 -14.87
C ASN A 305 -22.23 -33.42 -13.62
N ALA A 306 -23.47 -32.93 -13.62
CA ALA A 306 -24.04 -32.15 -12.52
C ALA A 306 -24.30 -32.97 -11.24
N CYS A 307 -24.25 -34.31 -11.31
CA CYS A 307 -24.57 -35.22 -10.21
C CYS A 307 -23.85 -36.56 -10.43
N ALA A 308 -22.52 -36.54 -10.42
CA ALA A 308 -21.71 -37.74 -10.56
C ALA A 308 -21.77 -38.59 -9.28
N GLU A 309 -22.21 -39.84 -9.41
CA GLU A 309 -22.26 -40.78 -8.31
C GLU A 309 -20.96 -41.58 -8.18
N GLY A 310 -20.46 -41.74 -6.96
CA GLY A 310 -19.22 -42.47 -6.68
C GLY A 310 -17.95 -41.70 -7.07
N CYS A 311 -16.83 -42.41 -7.05
CA CYS A 311 -15.50 -41.88 -7.35
C CYS A 311 -15.14 -42.11 -8.83
N PRO A 312 -14.47 -41.17 -9.51
CA PRO A 312 -13.99 -41.39 -10.89
C PRO A 312 -12.88 -42.44 -10.93
N GLU A 313 -12.63 -43.05 -12.10
CA GLU A 313 -11.39 -43.82 -12.28
C GLU A 313 -10.18 -42.89 -12.25
N VAL A 314 -9.23 -43.16 -11.36
CA VAL A 314 -8.03 -42.34 -11.14
C VAL A 314 -6.75 -43.08 -11.54
N CYS A 315 -5.69 -42.31 -11.80
CA CYS A 315 -4.33 -42.80 -11.99
C CYS A 315 -3.64 -43.09 -10.64
N SER A 316 -3.83 -42.24 -9.64
CA SER A 316 -3.30 -42.33 -8.27
C SER A 316 -4.39 -42.02 -7.25
N SER A 317 -4.27 -42.55 -6.03
CA SER A 317 -5.13 -42.17 -4.90
C SER A 317 -4.90 -40.73 -4.39
N MET A 318 -3.95 -39.99 -4.98
CA MET A 318 -3.79 -38.55 -4.78
C MET A 318 -4.60 -37.71 -5.79
N ASP A 319 -5.08 -38.30 -6.90
CA ASP A 319 -5.94 -37.59 -7.86
C ASP A 319 -7.39 -37.45 -7.36
N THR A 320 -7.81 -38.26 -6.38
CA THR A 320 -9.10 -38.10 -5.69
C THR A 320 -9.03 -36.95 -4.67
N GLN A 321 -9.43 -35.75 -5.10
CA GLN A 321 -9.65 -34.61 -4.20
C GLN A 321 -10.97 -34.78 -3.42
N GLY A 322 -10.89 -34.64 -2.09
CA GLY A 322 -12.07 -34.66 -1.20
C GLY A 322 -12.72 -36.04 -1.02
N ALA A 323 -13.87 -36.04 -0.33
CA ALA A 323 -14.65 -37.25 -0.10
C ALA A 323 -15.62 -37.50 -1.27
N CYS A 324 -15.32 -38.46 -2.14
CA CYS A 324 -16.24 -38.89 -3.18
C CYS A 324 -17.42 -39.69 -2.59
N GLY A 325 -18.64 -39.41 -3.07
CA GLY A 325 -19.89 -39.93 -2.49
C GLY A 325 -21.06 -39.90 -3.47
N SER A 326 -22.29 -39.76 -2.96
CA SER A 326 -23.50 -39.62 -3.78
C SER A 326 -23.67 -38.20 -4.31
N CYS A 327 -23.84 -38.05 -5.63
CA CYS A 327 -24.20 -36.81 -6.34
C CYS A 327 -23.23 -35.63 -6.10
N LEU A 328 -22.07 -35.65 -6.75
CA LEU A 328 -21.13 -34.53 -6.79
C LEU A 328 -21.08 -33.89 -8.19
N GLU A 329 -21.17 -32.57 -8.26
CA GLU A 329 -20.96 -31.82 -9.51
C GLU A 329 -19.47 -31.85 -9.90
N ARG A 330 -19.12 -32.38 -11.08
CA ARG A 330 -17.74 -32.39 -11.60
C ARG A 330 -17.68 -32.52 -13.12
N CYS A 331 -16.49 -32.34 -13.67
CA CYS A 331 -16.14 -32.99 -14.93
C CYS A 331 -15.83 -34.46 -14.65
N ASP A 332 -16.55 -35.38 -15.29
CA ASP A 332 -16.32 -36.82 -15.19
C ASP A 332 -15.53 -37.29 -16.42
N CYS A 333 -14.57 -38.20 -16.23
CA CYS A 333 -13.78 -38.71 -17.35
C CYS A 333 -14.64 -39.56 -18.28
N ASP A 334 -14.41 -39.45 -19.59
CA ASP A 334 -15.10 -40.27 -20.57
C ASP A 334 -14.67 -41.75 -20.44
N PRO A 335 -15.55 -42.73 -20.75
CA PRO A 335 -15.24 -44.14 -20.55
C PRO A 335 -13.97 -44.60 -21.27
N GLY A 336 -12.96 -45.02 -20.48
CA GLY A 336 -11.64 -45.43 -20.95
C GLY A 336 -10.50 -44.51 -20.48
N PHE A 337 -10.82 -43.29 -20.05
CA PHE A 337 -9.85 -42.31 -19.54
C PHE A 337 -9.84 -42.27 -18.01
N LYS A 338 -8.72 -41.85 -17.42
CA LYS A 338 -8.48 -41.77 -15.98
C LYS A 338 -8.10 -40.36 -15.56
N LEU A 339 -8.54 -39.96 -14.37
CA LEU A 339 -8.19 -38.68 -13.77
C LEU A 339 -6.73 -38.68 -13.27
N SER A 340 -5.96 -37.67 -13.69
CA SER A 340 -4.55 -37.44 -13.40
C SER A 340 -4.33 -35.93 -13.29
N GLY A 341 -4.05 -35.41 -12.09
CA GLY A 341 -3.79 -33.97 -11.87
C GLY A 341 -4.95 -33.05 -12.26
N GLY A 342 -6.20 -33.54 -12.16
CA GLY A 342 -7.38 -32.81 -12.62
C GLY A 342 -7.67 -32.92 -14.12
N ARG A 343 -6.93 -33.75 -14.88
CA ARG A 343 -7.14 -33.99 -16.32
C ARG A 343 -7.47 -35.45 -16.61
N CYS A 344 -8.29 -35.71 -17.63
CA CYS A 344 -8.63 -37.07 -18.05
C CYS A 344 -7.72 -37.54 -19.19
N VAL A 345 -6.93 -38.60 -18.92
CA VAL A 345 -5.85 -39.09 -19.79
C VAL A 345 -5.93 -40.60 -19.96
N ASP A 346 -5.32 -41.14 -21.01
CA ASP A 346 -5.13 -42.59 -21.17
C ASP A 346 -4.28 -43.13 -20.01
N ALA A 347 -4.46 -44.41 -19.66
CA ALA A 347 -3.71 -45.03 -18.55
C ALA A 347 -2.18 -45.03 -18.74
N GLU A 348 -1.68 -44.93 -19.98
CA GLU A 348 -0.25 -44.78 -20.28
C GLU A 348 0.26 -43.35 -20.06
N ASN A 349 -0.63 -42.35 -20.13
CA ASN A 349 -0.36 -40.91 -19.99
C ASN A 349 -0.61 -40.37 -18.57
N CYS A 350 -0.99 -41.23 -17.62
CA CYS A 350 -1.06 -40.90 -16.18
C CYS A 350 0.21 -40.17 -15.71
N GLY A 351 0.06 -39.02 -15.05
CA GLY A 351 1.18 -38.25 -14.51
C GLY A 351 1.85 -38.87 -13.28
N CYS A 352 2.64 -38.06 -12.59
CA CYS A 352 3.44 -38.46 -11.43
C CYS A 352 3.17 -37.54 -10.24
N TRP A 353 3.06 -38.11 -9.04
CA TRP A 353 2.90 -37.36 -7.79
C TRP A 353 4.21 -37.35 -7.00
N VAL A 354 4.68 -36.16 -6.62
CA VAL A 354 5.92 -35.96 -5.86
C VAL A 354 5.68 -34.91 -4.78
N ASN A 355 5.92 -35.26 -3.52
CA ASN A 355 5.80 -34.38 -2.34
C ASN A 355 4.47 -33.60 -2.22
N GLY A 356 3.39 -34.14 -2.79
CA GLY A 356 2.05 -33.52 -2.81
C GLY A 356 1.74 -32.68 -4.05
N GLU A 357 2.65 -32.60 -5.02
CA GLU A 357 2.43 -31.96 -6.33
C GLU A 357 2.29 -32.99 -7.46
N HIS A 358 1.53 -32.63 -8.49
CA HIS A 358 1.34 -33.44 -9.69
C HIS A 358 2.15 -32.87 -10.87
N TYR A 359 2.78 -33.78 -11.61
CA TYR A 359 3.56 -33.50 -12.82
C TYR A 359 2.98 -34.31 -13.99
N GLU A 360 2.61 -33.63 -15.08
CA GLU A 360 2.11 -34.28 -16.30
C GLU A 360 3.20 -35.16 -16.97
N SER A 361 2.78 -36.18 -17.72
CA SER A 361 3.70 -37.08 -18.42
C SER A 361 4.59 -36.29 -19.42
N GLY A 362 5.89 -36.49 -19.32
CA GLY A 362 6.91 -35.77 -20.08
C GLY A 362 7.50 -34.52 -19.39
N VAL A 363 6.86 -33.99 -18.35
CA VAL A 363 7.32 -32.77 -17.66
C VAL A 363 8.61 -33.03 -16.87
N THR A 364 9.58 -32.12 -17.00
CA THR A 364 10.80 -32.04 -16.19
C THR A 364 10.67 -31.02 -15.06
N PHE A 365 11.15 -31.36 -13.88
CA PHE A 365 11.12 -30.52 -12.67
C PHE A 365 12.35 -30.77 -11.79
N VAL A 366 12.63 -29.85 -10.88
CA VAL A 366 13.74 -29.93 -9.94
C VAL A 366 13.21 -30.36 -8.57
N GLU A 367 13.88 -31.32 -7.93
CA GLU A 367 13.54 -31.83 -6.59
C GLU A 367 14.65 -31.46 -5.59
N GLY A 368 14.31 -31.47 -4.29
CA GLY A 368 15.21 -31.15 -3.19
C GLY A 368 15.75 -29.73 -3.25
N GLU A 369 16.97 -29.51 -2.75
CA GLU A 369 17.68 -28.23 -2.88
C GLU A 369 18.51 -28.18 -4.18
N CYS A 370 17.81 -28.48 -5.28
CA CYS A 370 18.37 -28.57 -6.62
C CYS A 370 19.44 -29.65 -6.78
N ASP A 371 19.38 -30.72 -5.98
CA ASP A 371 20.27 -31.87 -6.05
C ASP A 371 19.81 -32.92 -7.10
N ARG A 372 18.54 -32.84 -7.55
CA ARG A 372 17.97 -33.77 -8.54
C ARG A 372 17.15 -33.06 -9.60
N LEU A 373 17.38 -33.43 -10.86
CA LEU A 373 16.51 -33.10 -11.99
C LEU A 373 15.72 -34.36 -12.35
N CYS A 374 14.40 -34.27 -12.29
CA CYS A 374 13.47 -35.37 -12.52
C CYS A 374 12.60 -35.11 -13.75
N GLN A 375 12.21 -36.19 -14.44
CA GLN A 375 11.18 -36.20 -15.48
C GLN A 375 10.08 -37.19 -15.11
N CYS A 376 8.81 -36.80 -15.27
CA CYS A 376 7.71 -37.75 -15.22
C CYS A 376 7.64 -38.55 -16.54
N MET A 377 7.65 -39.88 -16.44
CA MET A 377 7.78 -40.80 -17.57
C MET A 377 6.51 -41.63 -17.83
N GLY A 378 5.35 -41.12 -17.40
CA GLY A 378 4.05 -41.79 -17.45
C GLY A 378 3.86 -42.86 -16.35
N GLY A 379 2.61 -43.13 -15.99
CA GLY A 379 2.23 -44.21 -15.06
C GLY A 379 2.81 -44.06 -13.64
N GLY A 380 3.00 -42.83 -13.15
CA GLY A 380 3.64 -42.57 -11.86
C GLY A 380 5.16 -42.84 -11.82
N ARG A 381 5.80 -43.21 -12.94
CA ARG A 381 7.23 -43.50 -13.01
C ARG A 381 8.04 -42.22 -13.19
N LEU A 382 9.00 -41.98 -12.31
CA LEU A 382 9.99 -40.91 -12.45
C LEU A 382 11.29 -41.43 -13.07
N GLN A 383 11.98 -40.56 -13.80
CA GLN A 383 13.39 -40.73 -14.20
C GLN A 383 14.16 -39.50 -13.74
N CYS A 384 15.08 -39.66 -12.80
CA CYS A 384 15.85 -38.55 -12.24
C CYS A 384 17.36 -38.74 -12.40
N SER A 385 18.08 -37.64 -12.61
CA SER A 385 19.54 -37.55 -12.56
C SER A 385 19.97 -36.59 -11.44
N ALA A 386 21.23 -36.68 -11.01
CA ALA A 386 21.82 -35.65 -10.16
C ALA A 386 21.80 -34.29 -10.88
N PHE A 387 21.67 -33.22 -10.11
CA PHE A 387 21.63 -31.83 -10.55
C PHE A 387 22.36 -30.96 -9.51
N SER A 388 22.67 -29.72 -9.88
CA SER A 388 23.30 -28.71 -9.01
C SER A 388 23.26 -27.36 -9.71
N CYS A 389 23.02 -26.27 -8.98
CA CYS A 389 23.09 -24.92 -9.53
C CYS A 389 24.51 -24.52 -9.96
N ALA A 390 24.62 -23.58 -10.89
CA ALA A 390 25.90 -23.03 -11.30
C ALA A 390 26.52 -22.13 -10.21
N ALA A 391 27.81 -21.80 -10.35
CA ALA A 391 28.44 -20.82 -9.47
C ALA A 391 27.79 -19.44 -9.65
N GLY A 392 27.32 -18.84 -8.56
CA GLY A 392 26.54 -17.59 -8.56
C GLY A 392 25.01 -17.79 -8.64
N GLU A 393 24.53 -19.04 -8.75
CA GLU A 393 23.11 -19.40 -8.65
C GLU A 393 22.77 -20.06 -7.31
N VAL A 394 21.56 -19.80 -6.84
CA VAL A 394 20.92 -20.39 -5.65
C VAL A 394 19.68 -21.16 -6.05
N CYS A 395 19.39 -22.23 -5.32
CA CYS A 395 18.14 -22.96 -5.47
C CYS A 395 17.01 -22.20 -4.75
N LYS A 396 15.97 -21.77 -5.46
CA LYS A 396 14.79 -21.11 -4.88
C LYS A 396 13.53 -21.33 -5.71
N ASP A 397 12.37 -21.08 -5.12
CA ASP A 397 11.09 -21.03 -5.82
C ASP A 397 10.86 -19.62 -6.38
N LYS A 398 10.69 -19.48 -7.71
CA LYS A 398 10.32 -18.21 -8.35
C LYS A 398 9.05 -18.39 -9.17
N GLY A 399 8.01 -17.59 -8.88
CA GLY A 399 6.71 -17.71 -9.54
C GLY A 399 6.02 -19.07 -9.35
N GLY A 400 6.38 -19.81 -8.29
CA GLY A 400 5.90 -21.17 -8.05
C GLY A 400 6.64 -22.27 -8.83
N VAL A 401 7.82 -22.00 -9.39
CA VAL A 401 8.71 -23.00 -9.98
C VAL A 401 10.03 -23.04 -9.22
N LYS A 402 10.41 -24.22 -8.68
CA LYS A 402 11.72 -24.41 -8.04
C LYS A 402 12.81 -24.64 -9.07
N GLY A 403 13.94 -23.96 -8.90
CA GLY A 403 15.09 -24.06 -9.80
C GLY A 403 16.26 -23.20 -9.36
N CYS A 404 17.28 -23.15 -10.21
CA CYS A 404 18.48 -22.35 -9.98
C CYS A 404 18.30 -20.95 -10.58
N PHE A 405 18.60 -19.92 -9.79
CA PHE A 405 18.44 -18.52 -10.16
C PHE A 405 19.61 -17.70 -9.60
N PRO A 406 20.01 -16.57 -10.23
CA PRO A 406 21.08 -15.73 -9.71
C PRO A 406 20.87 -15.29 -8.25
N SER A 407 21.96 -15.31 -7.48
CA SER A 407 21.97 -14.83 -6.10
C SER A 407 21.81 -13.31 -6.01
N SER A 408 21.10 -12.84 -4.98
CA SER A 408 21.05 -11.43 -4.58
C SER A 408 21.76 -11.23 -3.23
N PRO A 409 23.11 -11.13 -3.21
CA PRO A 409 23.87 -11.20 -1.97
C PRO A 409 23.84 -9.90 -1.13
N VAL A 410 23.47 -10.04 0.14
CA VAL A 410 23.38 -8.95 1.14
C VAL A 410 24.73 -8.59 1.77
N MET A 411 24.80 -7.47 2.50
CA MET A 411 26.06 -6.87 2.97
C MET A 411 25.96 -6.30 4.40
N CYS A 412 26.52 -7.02 5.37
CA CYS A 412 26.84 -6.44 6.68
C CYS A 412 28.04 -5.50 6.55
N ARG A 413 28.02 -4.35 7.24
CA ARG A 413 29.05 -3.31 7.15
C ARG A 413 29.51 -2.87 8.53
N ILE A 414 30.81 -2.68 8.71
CA ILE A 414 31.42 -2.20 9.97
C ILE A 414 32.44 -1.10 9.64
N HIS A 415 32.31 0.07 10.27
CA HIS A 415 33.16 1.25 10.05
C HIS A 415 33.18 2.17 11.28
N GLY A 416 33.98 3.24 11.28
CA GLY A 416 34.08 4.16 12.42
C GLY A 416 34.71 3.50 13.65
N ASP A 417 34.15 3.73 14.84
CA ASP A 417 34.77 3.40 16.12
C ASP A 417 34.24 2.23 17.01
N PRO A 418 33.44 1.21 16.59
CA PRO A 418 32.71 1.01 15.34
C PRO A 418 31.17 1.15 15.44
N HIS A 419 30.61 1.52 14.29
CA HIS A 419 29.22 1.35 13.90
C HIS A 419 29.05 0.07 13.06
N TYR A 420 27.86 -0.52 13.15
CA TYR A 420 27.46 -1.74 12.48
C TYR A 420 26.18 -1.45 11.67
N ILE A 421 26.09 -2.02 10.48
CA ILE A 421 24.85 -2.16 9.71
C ILE A 421 24.68 -3.65 9.45
N THR A 422 23.56 -4.23 9.91
CA THR A 422 23.24 -5.66 9.75
C THR A 422 22.98 -6.03 8.29
N PHE A 423 22.86 -7.33 8.00
CA PHE A 423 22.44 -7.81 6.67
C PHE A 423 21.08 -7.23 6.26
N ASP A 424 20.16 -7.15 7.22
CA ASP A 424 18.78 -6.67 7.07
C ASP A 424 18.69 -5.12 7.12
N GLY A 425 19.81 -4.44 7.36
CA GLY A 425 19.97 -2.99 7.19
C GLY A 425 19.86 -2.13 8.46
N LYS A 426 19.78 -2.74 9.64
CA LYS A 426 19.67 -2.05 10.92
C LYS A 426 21.00 -1.45 11.34
N ALA A 427 21.05 -0.13 11.51
CA ALA A 427 22.24 0.58 11.99
C ALA A 427 22.29 0.63 13.53
N TYR A 428 23.47 0.40 14.12
CA TYR A 428 23.72 0.62 15.56
C TYR A 428 25.21 0.84 15.87
N THR A 429 25.50 1.37 17.06
CA THR A 429 26.87 1.65 17.55
C THR A 429 27.21 0.75 18.73
N PHE A 430 28.38 0.11 18.74
CA PHE A 430 28.83 -0.69 19.91
C PHE A 430 30.35 -0.67 20.10
N GLN A 431 30.76 -0.08 21.24
CA GLN A 431 32.14 0.31 21.58
C GLN A 431 32.97 -0.79 22.26
N GLY A 432 32.50 -2.04 22.30
CA GLY A 432 33.20 -3.13 22.99
C GLY A 432 34.54 -3.43 22.33
N GLY A 433 35.64 -3.21 23.06
CA GLY A 433 37.01 -3.49 22.61
C GLY A 433 37.49 -4.86 23.06
N CYS A 434 36.89 -5.92 22.49
CA CYS A 434 37.21 -7.34 22.67
C CYS A 434 36.97 -8.12 21.35
N SER A 435 37.16 -9.44 21.33
CA SER A 435 36.69 -10.30 20.22
C SER A 435 35.18 -10.60 20.28
N TYR A 436 34.46 -10.44 19.16
CA TYR A 436 33.02 -10.74 19.03
C TYR A 436 32.70 -11.54 17.76
N ILE A 437 31.70 -12.40 17.83
CA ILE A 437 31.16 -13.12 16.67
C ILE A 437 30.33 -12.14 15.83
N LEU A 438 30.87 -11.76 14.66
CA LEU A 438 30.17 -10.91 13.70
C LEU A 438 29.03 -11.70 13.05
N VAL A 439 29.31 -12.93 12.61
CA VAL A 439 28.31 -13.83 12.06
C VAL A 439 28.79 -15.28 12.23
N LYS A 440 27.89 -16.21 12.52
CA LYS A 440 28.13 -17.64 12.41
C LYS A 440 26.91 -18.32 11.79
N THR A 441 27.05 -19.58 11.38
CA THR A 441 25.92 -20.42 10.94
C THR A 441 25.10 -20.93 12.13
N CYS A 442 23.77 -20.84 12.02
CA CYS A 442 22.81 -21.00 13.12
C CYS A 442 21.52 -21.76 12.78
N GLY A 443 21.10 -21.86 11.50
CA GLY A 443 19.92 -22.64 11.09
C GLY A 443 20.17 -24.15 11.17
N GLY A 444 21.28 -24.59 10.55
CA GLY A 444 21.88 -25.91 10.74
C GLY A 444 21.99 -26.74 9.45
N ASN A 445 21.40 -26.27 8.34
CA ASN A 445 21.42 -26.96 7.06
C ASN A 445 22.48 -26.42 6.08
N THR A 446 23.23 -25.37 6.44
CA THR A 446 24.23 -24.78 5.53
C THR A 446 25.35 -25.78 5.16
N PRO A 447 25.74 -25.87 3.86
CA PRO A 447 26.76 -26.82 3.41
C PRO A 447 28.15 -26.63 4.04
N VAL A 448 28.46 -25.41 4.47
CA VAL A 448 29.68 -25.07 5.22
C VAL A 448 29.26 -24.33 6.48
N GLN A 449 29.59 -24.93 7.63
CA GLN A 449 29.48 -24.28 8.93
C GLN A 449 30.70 -23.38 9.16
N PHE A 450 30.50 -22.14 9.58
CA PHE A 450 31.59 -21.19 9.82
C PHE A 450 31.26 -20.17 10.92
N THR A 451 32.31 -19.55 11.44
CA THR A 451 32.27 -18.38 12.33
C THR A 451 33.15 -17.29 11.75
N VAL A 452 32.68 -16.05 11.72
CA VAL A 452 33.49 -14.84 11.49
C VAL A 452 33.55 -14.05 12.80
N THR A 453 34.76 -13.82 13.30
CA THR A 453 35.05 -13.09 14.53
C THR A 453 35.78 -11.78 14.21
N GLY A 454 35.27 -10.67 14.74
CA GLY A 454 35.93 -9.36 14.69
C GLY A 454 36.66 -9.11 16.00
N GLN A 455 37.95 -8.80 15.93
CA GLN A 455 38.74 -8.39 17.09
C GLN A 455 38.74 -6.86 17.18
N ASN A 456 37.94 -6.29 18.08
CA ASN A 456 37.92 -4.86 18.32
C ASN A 456 39.00 -4.49 19.35
N TRP A 457 39.82 -3.50 19.03
CA TRP A 457 40.86 -2.97 19.92
C TRP A 457 40.40 -1.68 20.59
N ASN A 458 40.57 -1.56 21.92
CA ASN A 458 40.39 -0.32 22.67
C ASN A 458 41.70 0.05 23.39
N PRO A 459 42.32 1.21 23.10
CA PRO A 459 43.48 1.71 23.85
C PRO A 459 43.05 2.11 25.27
N SER A 460 43.56 1.41 26.29
CA SER A 460 43.13 1.51 27.69
C SER A 460 42.83 2.94 28.16
N ASN A 461 41.64 3.13 28.75
CA ASN A 461 41.01 4.41 29.15
C ASN A 461 40.42 5.29 28.02
N LYS A 462 40.18 4.78 26.80
CA LYS A 462 39.33 5.45 25.81
C LYS A 462 37.89 4.92 25.79
N SER A 463 36.95 5.81 25.44
CA SER A 463 35.54 5.47 25.16
C SER A 463 35.37 4.74 23.83
N SER A 464 36.22 5.06 22.84
CA SER A 464 36.16 4.55 21.47
C SER A 464 37.07 3.34 21.22
N SER A 465 36.68 2.51 20.26
CA SER A 465 37.42 1.32 19.81
C SER A 465 37.71 1.35 18.29
N LYS A 466 38.30 0.29 17.72
CA LYS A 466 38.41 0.11 16.26
C LYS A 466 38.61 -1.36 15.92
N LEU A 467 38.06 -1.84 14.80
CA LEU A 467 38.25 -3.21 14.31
C LEU A 467 39.74 -3.43 13.93
N GLY A 468 40.43 -4.35 14.61
CA GLY A 468 41.85 -4.63 14.38
C GLY A 468 42.09 -5.77 13.39
N ALA A 469 41.35 -6.86 13.54
CA ALA A 469 41.45 -8.05 12.70
C ALA A 469 40.08 -8.72 12.51
N VAL A 470 39.96 -9.50 11.43
CA VAL A 470 38.78 -10.31 11.10
C VAL A 470 39.21 -11.75 10.84
N ILE A 471 38.66 -12.69 11.61
CA ILE A 471 39.02 -14.11 11.59
C ILE A 471 37.85 -14.92 11.03
N LEU A 472 38.09 -15.72 9.99
CA LEU A 472 37.19 -16.79 9.55
C LEU A 472 37.69 -18.12 10.13
N GLU A 473 36.82 -18.81 10.86
CA GLU A 473 37.01 -20.20 11.29
C GLU A 473 35.99 -21.14 10.61
N THR A 474 36.48 -22.26 10.09
CA THR A 474 35.67 -23.40 9.64
C THR A 474 36.45 -24.70 9.80
N ASN A 475 35.83 -25.86 9.56
CA ASN A 475 36.41 -27.16 9.82
C ASN A 475 37.64 -27.42 8.91
N GLY A 476 38.84 -27.24 9.49
CA GLY A 476 40.13 -27.38 8.80
C GLY A 476 40.71 -26.08 8.20
N LEU A 477 40.15 -24.92 8.53
CA LEU A 477 40.65 -23.62 8.07
C LEU A 477 40.47 -22.51 9.12
N HIS A 478 41.53 -21.75 9.37
CA HIS A 478 41.54 -20.50 10.11
C HIS A 478 42.22 -19.43 9.25
N VAL A 479 41.49 -18.41 8.78
CA VAL A 479 42.04 -17.26 8.05
C VAL A 479 41.93 -16.03 8.92
N MET A 480 43.01 -15.25 9.07
CA MET A 480 42.99 -13.95 9.74
C MET A 480 43.39 -12.84 8.78
N LEU A 481 42.53 -11.84 8.65
CA LEU A 481 42.74 -10.62 7.88
C LEU A 481 43.03 -9.45 8.83
N GLU A 482 44.18 -8.81 8.64
CA GLU A 482 44.55 -7.52 9.19
C GLU A 482 44.86 -6.57 8.00
N SER A 483 44.84 -5.25 8.21
CA SER A 483 45.00 -4.25 7.13
C SER A 483 46.24 -4.43 6.22
N HIS A 484 47.37 -4.85 6.79
CA HIS A 484 48.64 -5.06 6.09
C HIS A 484 49.04 -6.54 5.96
N ASN A 485 48.25 -7.43 6.54
CA ASN A 485 48.74 -8.67 7.12
C ASN A 485 47.70 -9.78 6.92
N THR A 486 48.12 -10.98 6.51
CA THR A 486 47.19 -12.12 6.34
C THR A 486 47.86 -13.42 6.75
N THR A 487 47.18 -14.20 7.58
CA THR A 487 47.61 -15.56 7.92
C THR A 487 46.54 -16.58 7.56
N VAL A 488 46.98 -17.78 7.17
CA VAL A 488 46.13 -18.94 6.94
C VAL A 488 46.71 -20.10 7.74
N ASN A 489 45.87 -20.73 8.57
CA ASN A 489 46.25 -21.75 9.55
C ASN A 489 47.44 -21.32 10.41
N HIS A 490 47.39 -20.06 10.89
CA HIS A 490 48.42 -19.35 11.67
C HIS A 490 49.78 -19.16 10.95
N VAL A 491 49.86 -19.39 9.63
CA VAL A 491 51.06 -19.18 8.81
C VAL A 491 50.89 -17.93 7.94
N TRP A 492 51.88 -17.03 7.99
CA TRP A 492 51.98 -15.85 7.14
C TRP A 492 51.90 -16.17 5.65
N GLN A 493 51.05 -15.44 4.92
CA GLN A 493 50.88 -15.59 3.47
C GLN A 493 51.29 -14.32 2.73
N HIS A 494 51.85 -14.49 1.53
CA HIS A 494 51.95 -13.43 0.54
C HIS A 494 50.75 -13.54 -0.42
N LEU A 495 50.11 -12.41 -0.72
CA LEU A 495 48.93 -12.36 -1.58
C LEU A 495 49.33 -12.13 -3.07
N PRO A 496 48.61 -12.71 -4.05
CA PRO A 496 47.44 -13.57 -3.88
C PRO A 496 47.79 -15.01 -3.45
N VAL A 497 46.89 -15.63 -2.70
CA VAL A 497 46.95 -17.06 -2.32
C VAL A 497 45.56 -17.70 -2.45
N GLU A 498 45.53 -18.98 -2.80
CA GLU A 498 44.33 -19.79 -2.90
C GLU A 498 44.51 -21.03 -2.03
N VAL A 499 43.50 -21.39 -1.23
CA VAL A 499 43.50 -22.60 -0.40
C VAL A 499 42.22 -23.39 -0.61
N ASN A 500 42.34 -24.71 -0.62
CA ASN A 500 41.29 -25.65 -0.98
C ASN A 500 41.16 -26.74 0.09
N GLY A 501 39.93 -27.09 0.47
CA GLY A 501 39.65 -28.11 1.48
C GLY A 501 38.21 -28.64 1.42
N THR A 502 37.76 -29.26 2.51
CA THR A 502 36.38 -29.81 2.63
C THR A 502 35.30 -28.72 2.67
N TYR A 503 35.68 -27.47 2.96
CA TYR A 503 34.87 -26.26 2.87
C TYR A 503 34.78 -25.70 1.43
N GLY A 504 35.51 -26.28 0.46
CA GLY A 504 35.64 -25.75 -0.89
C GLY A 504 36.90 -24.90 -1.09
N GLU A 505 36.79 -23.88 -1.93
CA GLU A 505 37.87 -22.96 -2.32
C GLU A 505 37.77 -21.63 -1.57
N VAL A 506 38.92 -21.09 -1.15
CA VAL A 506 39.06 -19.74 -0.58
C VAL A 506 40.21 -19.01 -1.26
N LYS A 507 39.89 -17.87 -1.89
CA LYS A 507 40.82 -16.98 -2.59
C LYS A 507 41.06 -15.72 -1.77
N LEU A 508 42.33 -15.35 -1.61
CA LEU A 508 42.80 -14.20 -0.83
C LEU A 508 43.71 -13.34 -1.70
N TYR A 509 43.36 -12.06 -1.89
CA TYR A 509 44.09 -11.16 -2.77
C TYR A 509 43.94 -9.68 -2.35
N LYS A 510 44.76 -8.78 -2.93
CA LYS A 510 44.57 -7.32 -2.81
C LYS A 510 43.84 -6.81 -4.05
N ASN A 511 42.84 -5.95 -3.85
CA ASN A 511 42.11 -5.24 -4.91
C ASN A 511 41.86 -3.79 -4.50
N LYS A 512 42.29 -2.82 -5.31
CA LYS A 512 42.36 -1.40 -4.91
C LYS A 512 43.06 -1.28 -3.54
N GLN A 513 42.39 -0.74 -2.51
CA GLN A 513 42.89 -0.65 -1.12
C GLN A 513 42.60 -1.92 -0.26
N TYR A 514 41.65 -2.77 -0.69
CA TYR A 514 41.09 -3.86 0.10
C TYR A 514 41.96 -5.13 0.08
N THR A 515 42.10 -5.78 1.23
CA THR A 515 42.27 -7.24 1.32
C THR A 515 40.91 -7.88 1.05
N VAL A 516 40.82 -8.68 0.00
CA VAL A 516 39.61 -9.41 -0.39
C VAL A 516 39.79 -10.90 -0.10
N MET A 517 38.79 -11.48 0.56
CA MET A 517 38.58 -12.92 0.66
C MET A 517 37.29 -13.28 -0.08
N GLU A 518 37.35 -14.22 -1.02
CA GLU A 518 36.21 -14.79 -1.73
C GLU A 518 36.19 -16.30 -1.51
N THR A 519 35.01 -16.89 -1.24
CA THR A 519 34.87 -18.34 -1.04
C THR A 519 33.85 -18.97 -1.99
N SER A 520 34.09 -20.21 -2.41
CA SER A 520 33.13 -20.96 -3.24
C SER A 520 31.83 -21.32 -2.52
N PHE A 521 31.78 -21.14 -1.19
CA PHE A 521 30.61 -21.42 -0.38
C PHE A 521 29.68 -20.22 -0.19
N GLY A 522 30.01 -19.03 -0.73
CA GLY A 522 29.11 -17.86 -0.71
C GLY A 522 29.34 -16.88 0.44
N LEU A 523 30.53 -16.89 1.04
CA LEU A 523 31.01 -15.83 1.93
C LEU A 523 32.07 -15.00 1.20
N ARG A 524 32.00 -13.68 1.37
CA ARG A 524 33.01 -12.75 0.86
C ARG A 524 33.27 -11.64 1.86
N MET A 525 34.55 -11.28 2.05
CA MET A 525 34.96 -10.23 2.99
C MET A 525 35.93 -9.27 2.32
N LEU A 526 35.71 -7.96 2.48
CA LEU A 526 36.62 -6.91 2.06
C LEU A 526 37.01 -6.08 3.28
N LEU A 527 38.30 -6.07 3.63
CA LEU A 527 38.87 -5.30 4.74
C LEU A 527 39.91 -4.33 4.20
N ASP A 528 39.85 -3.05 4.57
CA ASP A 528 40.82 -2.04 4.14
C ASP A 528 41.85 -1.63 5.21
N ASP A 529 42.66 -0.62 4.89
CA ASP A 529 43.66 -0.01 5.76
C ASP A 529 43.09 0.98 6.78
N GLN A 530 41.78 1.25 6.73
CA GLN A 530 41.04 2.07 7.68
C GLN A 530 40.12 1.25 8.59
N SER A 531 40.30 -0.08 8.64
CA SER A 531 39.51 -1.03 9.43
C SER A 531 38.04 -1.16 9.05
N ARG A 532 37.66 -0.78 7.81
CA ARG A 532 36.28 -0.92 7.35
C ARG A 532 36.09 -2.31 6.77
N LEU A 533 35.12 -3.05 7.30
CA LEU A 533 34.76 -4.39 6.85
C LEU A 533 33.43 -4.34 6.08
N PHE A 534 33.45 -4.96 4.91
CA PHE A 534 32.28 -5.28 4.12
C PHE A 534 32.17 -6.81 4.07
N LEU A 535 31.15 -7.37 4.71
CA LEU A 535 30.93 -8.81 4.83
C LEU A 535 29.66 -9.17 4.03
N GLN A 536 29.87 -9.84 2.91
CA GLN A 536 28.85 -10.22 1.95
C GLN A 536 28.50 -11.71 2.08
N LEU A 537 27.20 -12.02 2.07
CA LEU A 537 26.68 -13.38 2.05
C LEU A 537 25.75 -13.60 0.86
N ASP A 538 25.85 -14.77 0.25
CA ASP A 538 24.83 -15.29 -0.67
C ASP A 538 23.52 -15.58 0.07
N GLU A 539 22.42 -15.39 -0.65
CA GLU A 539 21.02 -15.73 -0.32
C GLU A 539 20.80 -17.18 0.17
N ARG A 540 21.77 -18.09 -0.04
CA ARG A 540 21.79 -19.43 0.57
C ARG A 540 21.91 -19.42 2.10
N TYR A 541 22.16 -18.25 2.70
CA TYR A 541 22.31 -18.03 4.14
C TYR A 541 21.12 -17.28 4.78
N GLU A 542 20.07 -16.97 4.01
CA GLU A 542 18.81 -16.37 4.50
C GLU A 542 18.20 -17.26 5.60
N GLY A 543 17.99 -16.69 6.80
CA GLY A 543 17.49 -17.38 7.98
C GLY A 543 18.37 -18.53 8.49
N GLU A 544 19.64 -18.60 8.06
CA GLU A 544 20.58 -19.66 8.44
C GLU A 544 21.77 -19.15 9.26
N VAL A 545 21.89 -17.85 9.51
CA VAL A 545 23.00 -17.23 10.26
C VAL A 545 22.53 -16.44 11.49
N CYS A 546 23.47 -16.10 12.38
CA CYS A 546 23.23 -15.18 13.50
C CYS A 546 24.55 -14.60 14.06
N GLY A 547 24.51 -13.37 14.59
CA GLY A 547 25.66 -12.69 15.21
C GLY A 547 25.43 -11.18 15.34
N LEU A 548 26.50 -10.38 15.51
CA LEU A 548 26.41 -8.90 15.46
C LEU A 548 25.86 -8.36 14.11
N CYS A 549 26.10 -9.08 13.01
CA CYS A 549 25.61 -8.74 11.68
C CYS A 549 24.12 -9.03 11.46
N GLY A 550 23.37 -9.49 12.45
CA GLY A 550 21.95 -9.82 12.31
C GLY A 550 21.66 -11.30 12.08
N THR A 551 20.44 -11.61 11.62
CA THR A 551 20.01 -12.98 11.26
C THR A 551 19.96 -13.25 9.77
N TYR A 552 19.89 -12.20 8.94
CA TYR A 552 19.57 -12.27 7.51
C TYR A 552 18.18 -12.89 7.26
N SER A 553 17.11 -12.26 7.76
CA SER A 553 15.71 -12.71 7.65
C SER A 553 14.79 -11.79 6.81
N ASP A 554 15.34 -10.72 6.24
CA ASP A 554 14.65 -9.53 5.72
C ASP A 554 13.86 -8.73 6.80
N ASP A 555 14.05 -9.00 8.10
CA ASP A 555 13.42 -8.25 9.20
C ASP A 555 14.39 -7.74 10.28
N GLN A 556 14.60 -6.42 10.27
CA GLN A 556 15.38 -5.68 11.27
C GLN A 556 14.82 -5.81 12.71
N SER A 557 13.58 -6.28 12.91
CA SER A 557 13.06 -6.50 14.27
C SER A 557 13.84 -7.60 14.99
N ASP A 558 14.27 -8.66 14.28
CA ASP A 558 14.85 -9.85 14.92
C ASP A 558 16.38 -9.82 15.12
N ASP A 559 17.07 -8.92 14.40
CA ASP A 559 18.53 -8.71 14.36
C ASP A 559 19.28 -8.81 15.71
N PHE A 560 18.64 -8.43 16.82
CA PHE A 560 19.26 -8.40 18.15
C PHE A 560 19.08 -9.69 18.96
N LEU A 561 18.88 -10.83 18.29
CA LEU A 561 18.86 -12.15 18.93
C LEU A 561 20.21 -12.52 19.57
N THR A 562 20.15 -12.99 20.82
CA THR A 562 21.34 -13.47 21.56
C THR A 562 21.46 -15.00 21.48
N PRO A 563 22.64 -15.62 21.68
CA PRO A 563 22.89 -17.03 21.34
C PRO A 563 21.97 -18.08 22.00
N ASN A 564 21.30 -17.71 23.09
CA ASN A 564 20.42 -18.58 23.88
C ASN A 564 18.99 -18.01 24.02
N SER A 565 18.67 -16.91 23.33
CA SER A 565 17.36 -16.25 23.40
C SER A 565 16.53 -16.55 22.15
N THR A 566 15.21 -16.61 22.33
CA THR A 566 14.24 -16.56 21.23
C THR A 566 13.67 -15.15 21.03
N LYS A 567 14.06 -14.20 21.88
CA LYS A 567 13.75 -12.78 21.75
C LYS A 567 14.95 -11.97 21.25
N PRO A 568 14.70 -10.97 20.40
CA PRO A 568 15.60 -9.84 20.24
C PRO A 568 15.76 -9.10 21.57
N GLU A 569 16.99 -8.71 21.89
CA GLU A 569 17.32 -7.89 23.06
C GLU A 569 17.17 -6.40 22.70
N SER A 570 16.61 -5.60 23.61
CA SER A 570 16.42 -4.15 23.37
C SER A 570 17.65 -3.33 23.76
N ASN A 571 18.51 -3.86 24.63
CA ASN A 571 19.75 -3.22 25.02
C ASN A 571 20.93 -3.70 24.14
N VAL A 572 21.36 -2.86 23.19
CA VAL A 572 22.49 -3.11 22.28
C VAL A 572 23.76 -3.60 23.00
N VAL A 573 24.05 -3.10 24.20
CA VAL A 573 25.23 -3.49 24.98
C VAL A 573 25.07 -4.89 25.56
N VAL A 574 23.87 -5.30 25.98
CA VAL A 574 23.58 -6.68 26.43
C VAL A 574 23.60 -7.63 25.24
N PHE A 575 22.98 -7.24 24.12
CA PHE A 575 23.01 -7.99 22.85
C PHE A 575 24.45 -8.28 22.43
N ALA A 576 25.28 -7.25 22.25
CA ALA A 576 26.60 -7.43 21.69
C ALA A 576 27.56 -8.16 22.63
N ASN A 577 27.47 -7.93 23.95
CA ASN A 577 28.24 -8.71 24.93
C ASN A 577 27.87 -10.19 24.96
N SER A 578 26.64 -10.57 24.58
CA SER A 578 26.26 -11.99 24.47
C SER A 578 26.99 -12.72 23.33
N TRP A 579 27.51 -11.98 22.34
CA TRP A 579 28.27 -12.47 21.18
C TRP A 579 29.79 -12.41 21.38
N ARG A 580 30.28 -12.09 22.58
CA ARG A 580 31.71 -12.06 22.92
C ARG A 580 32.35 -13.45 22.87
N VAL A 581 33.62 -13.51 22.45
CA VAL A 581 34.45 -14.72 22.45
C VAL A 581 35.40 -14.74 23.66
N ASP A 582 35.54 -15.89 24.32
CA ASP A 582 36.50 -16.11 25.41
C ASP A 582 37.94 -16.36 24.87
N SER A 583 38.58 -15.33 24.32
CA SER A 583 39.97 -15.41 23.87
C SER A 583 40.97 -15.29 25.03
N PRO A 584 42.09 -16.06 25.05
CA PRO A 584 43.22 -15.82 25.95
C PRO A 584 43.83 -14.41 25.82
N GLU A 585 43.68 -13.77 24.66
CA GLU A 585 44.16 -12.41 24.39
C GLU A 585 43.23 -11.35 25.02
N ASP A 586 41.94 -11.68 25.20
CA ASP A 586 40.91 -10.80 25.76
C ASP A 586 40.88 -10.74 27.29
N ASN A 587 41.86 -11.33 27.99
CA ASN A 587 41.96 -11.33 29.46
C ASN A 587 42.04 -9.92 30.09
N HIS A 588 42.32 -8.88 29.29
CA HIS A 588 42.36 -7.47 29.71
C HIS A 588 41.54 -6.53 28.80
N CYS A 589 40.62 -7.08 28.00
CA CYS A 589 39.81 -6.31 27.04
C CYS A 589 38.71 -5.48 27.73
N VAL A 590 38.28 -4.38 27.10
CA VAL A 590 37.28 -3.45 27.65
C VAL A 590 35.93 -3.67 26.96
N ALA A 591 35.16 -4.61 27.50
CA ALA A 591 33.87 -5.00 26.93
C ALA A 591 32.78 -3.90 27.05
N ASN A 592 32.85 -3.10 28.12
CA ASN A 592 31.97 -1.97 28.40
C ASN A 592 32.83 -0.75 28.73
N PRO A 593 33.26 0.06 27.73
CA PRO A 593 33.95 1.32 28.01
C PRO A 593 32.98 2.35 28.62
N PRO A 594 33.49 3.45 29.20
CA PRO A 594 32.66 4.58 29.57
C PRO A 594 31.93 5.11 28.33
N ALA A 595 30.62 5.35 28.44
CA ALA A 595 29.86 6.02 27.39
C ALA A 595 30.51 7.38 27.05
N PRO A 596 30.49 7.81 25.78
CA PRO A 596 30.83 9.18 25.41
C PRO A 596 30.06 10.20 26.26
N GLY A 597 30.64 11.38 26.46
CA GLY A 597 29.88 12.49 27.04
C GLY A 597 28.69 12.85 26.15
N PRO A 598 27.57 13.34 26.71
CA PRO A 598 26.50 13.91 25.89
C PRO A 598 27.07 15.04 25.04
N CYS A 599 26.66 15.12 23.77
CA CYS A 599 27.19 16.13 22.86
C CYS A 599 26.81 17.54 23.34
N ASP A 600 27.74 18.48 23.15
CA ASP A 600 27.46 19.91 23.31
C ASP A 600 26.51 20.35 22.18
N SER A 601 25.58 21.27 22.44
CA SER A 601 24.62 21.73 21.43
C SER A 601 25.31 22.32 20.20
N ASP A 602 26.39 23.04 20.42
CA ASP A 602 27.13 23.72 19.35
C ASP A 602 27.88 22.70 18.47
N LEU A 603 28.22 21.53 19.03
CA LEU A 603 28.80 20.39 18.31
C LEU A 603 27.74 19.48 17.66
N ASP A 604 26.55 19.33 18.24
CA ASP A 604 25.41 18.65 17.59
C ASP A 604 25.03 19.44 16.31
N ASP A 605 24.85 20.76 16.41
CA ASP A 605 24.49 21.61 15.27
C ASP A 605 25.61 21.65 14.21
N GLN A 606 26.89 21.72 14.60
CA GLN A 606 28.02 21.62 13.65
C GLN A 606 28.09 20.23 12.99
N GLY A 607 27.88 19.16 13.75
CA GLY A 607 27.85 17.79 13.27
C GLY A 607 26.76 17.57 12.24
N ASN A 608 25.52 17.96 12.56
CA ASN A 608 24.38 17.91 11.65
C ASN A 608 24.69 18.65 10.33
N LYS A 609 25.28 19.85 10.40
CA LYS A 609 25.61 20.69 9.23
C LYS A 609 26.69 20.11 8.32
N GLU A 610 27.69 19.42 8.86
CA GLU A 610 28.76 18.81 8.06
C GLU A 610 28.41 17.39 7.58
N CYS A 611 27.74 16.57 8.40
CA CYS A 611 27.34 15.20 8.05
C CYS A 611 26.19 15.17 7.02
N SER A 612 25.24 16.11 7.08
CA SER A 612 24.17 16.21 6.09
C SER A 612 24.66 16.49 4.66
N LYS A 613 25.94 16.86 4.47
CA LYS A 613 26.57 16.94 3.13
C LYS A 613 26.57 15.60 2.39
N LEU A 614 26.39 14.46 3.07
CA LEU A 614 26.12 13.17 2.43
C LEU A 614 24.83 13.17 1.56
N LEU A 615 23.93 14.13 1.75
CA LEU A 615 22.74 14.33 0.92
C LEU A 615 22.99 15.21 -0.33
N SER A 616 24.19 15.81 -0.47
CA SER A 616 24.51 16.70 -1.60
C SER A 616 24.81 15.94 -2.91
N GLU A 617 24.73 16.67 -4.03
CA GLU A 617 24.94 16.15 -5.39
C GLU A 617 26.26 15.37 -5.57
N ALA A 618 27.31 15.74 -4.85
CA ALA A 618 28.60 15.04 -4.85
C ALA A 618 28.52 13.57 -4.36
N PHE A 619 27.48 13.22 -3.60
CA PHE A 619 27.26 11.87 -3.07
C PHE A 619 26.05 11.16 -3.71
N LYS A 620 25.22 11.90 -4.46
CA LYS A 620 23.95 11.44 -5.05
C LYS A 620 24.03 10.19 -5.95
N PRO A 621 25.08 9.98 -6.77
CA PRO A 621 25.22 8.75 -7.56
C PRO A 621 25.22 7.45 -6.73
N CYS A 622 25.44 7.54 -5.41
CA CYS A 622 25.45 6.40 -4.51
C CYS A 622 24.13 6.20 -3.73
N HIS A 623 23.24 7.21 -3.63
CA HIS A 623 22.04 7.14 -2.77
C HIS A 623 21.14 5.93 -3.07
N TYR A 624 21.04 5.52 -4.34
CA TYR A 624 20.29 4.34 -4.78
C TYR A 624 20.90 3.01 -4.29
N PHE A 625 22.22 2.94 -4.13
CA PHE A 625 22.96 1.72 -3.79
C PHE A 625 23.34 1.62 -2.30
N VAL A 626 23.46 2.76 -1.62
CA VAL A 626 23.74 2.88 -0.19
C VAL A 626 22.94 4.06 0.36
N HIS A 627 22.00 3.81 1.26
CA HIS A 627 21.17 4.89 1.83
C HIS A 627 22.00 5.79 2.76
N PRO A 628 21.98 7.13 2.60
CA PRO A 628 22.88 8.02 3.34
C PRO A 628 22.52 8.20 4.82
N SER A 629 21.25 8.06 5.22
CA SER A 629 20.84 8.30 6.63
C SER A 629 21.61 7.44 7.63
N LEU A 630 21.81 6.16 7.31
CA LEU A 630 22.55 5.17 8.12
C LEU A 630 24.01 5.60 8.42
N TYR A 631 24.55 6.53 7.63
CA TYR A 631 25.89 7.09 7.80
C TYR A 631 25.90 8.48 8.44
N ILE A 632 24.80 9.24 8.35
CA ILE A 632 24.66 10.58 8.93
C ILE A 632 24.68 10.49 10.47
N ASP A 633 23.88 9.61 11.06
CA ASP A 633 23.83 9.46 12.53
C ASP A 633 25.17 8.98 13.10
N SER A 634 25.86 8.04 12.44
CA SER A 634 27.22 7.64 12.82
C SER A 634 28.21 8.80 12.72
N CYS A 635 28.12 9.62 11.66
CA CYS A 635 29.00 10.77 11.44
C CYS A 635 28.81 11.85 12.52
N ILE A 636 27.57 12.11 12.95
CA ILE A 636 27.29 13.05 14.06
C ILE A 636 27.83 12.47 15.38
N SER A 637 27.61 11.17 15.63
CA SER A 637 28.17 10.46 16.80
C SER A 637 29.70 10.54 16.85
N ASP A 638 30.38 10.24 15.74
CA ASP A 638 31.85 10.35 15.56
C ASP A 638 32.36 11.77 15.84
N HIS A 639 31.66 12.79 15.32
CA HIS A 639 32.00 14.20 15.51
C HIS A 639 31.86 14.64 16.98
N CYS A 640 30.75 14.28 17.62
CA CYS A 640 30.50 14.52 19.03
C CYS A 640 31.52 13.80 19.93
N ALA A 641 31.76 12.51 19.69
CA ALA A 641 32.67 11.68 20.49
C ALA A 641 34.15 12.10 20.36
N SER A 642 34.55 12.65 19.22
CA SER A 642 35.88 13.23 19.00
C SER A 642 36.05 14.65 19.55
N GLY A 643 34.98 15.30 20.00
CA GLY A 643 35.01 16.69 20.46
C GLY A 643 35.17 17.72 19.33
N GLY A 644 34.65 17.40 18.15
CA GLY A 644 34.61 18.30 17.00
C GLY A 644 35.66 18.06 15.91
N ASP A 645 36.37 16.92 15.90
CA ASP A 645 37.51 16.71 15.01
C ASP A 645 37.10 16.55 13.53
N MET A 646 37.59 17.46 12.68
CA MET A 646 37.36 17.45 11.23
C MET A 646 38.03 16.28 10.51
N HIS A 647 39.11 15.71 11.05
CA HIS A 647 39.73 14.50 10.50
C HIS A 647 38.85 13.27 10.75
N VAL A 648 38.24 13.17 11.92
CA VAL A 648 37.29 12.09 12.25
C VAL A 648 36.05 12.20 11.36
N MET A 649 35.42 13.38 11.31
CA MET A 649 34.34 13.72 10.37
C MET A 649 34.68 13.33 8.92
N CYS A 650 35.89 13.65 8.45
CA CYS A 650 36.35 13.25 7.11
C CYS A 650 36.44 11.72 6.93
N ASP A 651 36.89 10.97 7.93
CA ASP A 651 36.92 9.51 7.88
C ASP A 651 35.51 8.86 7.98
N SER A 652 34.55 9.51 8.65
CA SER A 652 33.12 9.14 8.60
C SER A 652 32.55 9.33 7.19
N LEU A 653 32.77 10.50 6.55
CA LEU A 653 32.37 10.74 5.16
C LEU A 653 33.02 9.74 4.18
N ARG A 654 34.31 9.42 4.38
CA ARG A 654 35.02 8.38 3.59
C ARG A 654 34.41 7.00 3.77
N SER A 655 33.76 6.71 4.89
CA SER A 655 33.16 5.39 5.17
C SER A 655 31.92 5.14 4.32
N TYR A 656 31.11 6.18 4.08
CA TYR A 656 30.04 6.14 3.08
C TYR A 656 30.62 5.93 1.66
N VAL A 657 31.64 6.72 1.27
CA VAL A 657 32.31 6.61 -0.04
C VAL A 657 32.92 5.21 -0.27
N ALA A 658 33.44 4.57 0.78
CA ALA A 658 33.94 3.19 0.69
C ALA A 658 32.81 2.18 0.41
N ALA A 659 31.62 2.37 0.98
CA ALA A 659 30.45 1.54 0.67
C ALA A 659 30.01 1.73 -0.79
N CYS A 660 30.02 2.97 -1.30
CA CYS A 660 29.77 3.27 -2.71
C CYS A 660 30.75 2.55 -3.65
N GLN A 661 32.05 2.57 -3.31
CA GLN A 661 33.10 1.89 -4.08
C GLN A 661 33.02 0.36 -4.05
N VAL A 662 32.36 -0.22 -3.03
CA VAL A 662 32.09 -1.67 -2.93
C VAL A 662 30.81 -2.06 -3.67
N ALA A 663 29.86 -1.12 -3.85
CA ALA A 663 28.74 -1.22 -4.78
C ALA A 663 29.12 -0.84 -6.24
N ASP A 664 30.43 -0.75 -6.54
CA ASP A 664 31.03 -0.32 -7.83
C ASP A 664 30.52 1.03 -8.39
N VAL A 665 29.97 1.89 -7.54
CA VAL A 665 29.58 3.27 -7.88
C VAL A 665 30.84 4.13 -8.06
N THR A 666 30.89 4.85 -9.20
CA THR A 666 31.96 5.82 -9.47
C THR A 666 31.59 7.20 -8.88
N MET A 667 32.27 7.60 -7.82
CA MET A 667 32.01 8.89 -7.14
C MET A 667 32.74 10.06 -7.82
N PRO A 668 32.10 11.25 -7.95
CA PRO A 668 32.76 12.48 -8.39
C PRO A 668 33.71 13.05 -7.31
N PRO A 669 34.41 14.17 -7.56
CA PRO A 669 35.27 14.87 -6.59
C PRO A 669 34.53 15.41 -5.34
N TRP A 670 34.20 14.52 -4.41
CA TRP A 670 33.35 14.78 -3.25
C TRP A 670 34.02 15.49 -2.07
N TRP A 671 35.34 15.67 -2.09
CA TRP A 671 36.10 16.21 -0.95
C TRP A 671 36.05 17.74 -0.84
N ASN A 672 35.86 18.47 -1.94
CA ASN A 672 35.76 19.93 -1.94
C ASN A 672 34.56 20.39 -1.09
N ASN A 673 34.70 21.50 -0.36
CA ASN A 673 33.66 22.05 0.54
C ASN A 673 33.18 21.10 1.67
N THR A 674 33.90 20.00 1.95
CA THR A 674 33.65 19.10 3.10
C THR A 674 34.78 19.19 4.12
N ALA A 675 34.64 18.53 5.26
CA ALA A 675 35.73 18.37 6.24
C ALA A 675 37.00 17.67 5.70
N CYS A 676 36.95 17.07 4.49
CA CYS A 676 38.12 16.53 3.81
C CYS A 676 38.89 17.55 2.94
N ASP A 677 38.39 18.77 2.78
CA ASP A 677 39.05 19.81 2.00
C ASP A 677 40.36 20.27 2.68
N SER A 678 41.43 20.44 1.90
CA SER A 678 42.80 20.53 2.42
C SER A 678 43.48 21.84 1.99
N PRO A 679 43.99 22.66 2.92
CA PRO A 679 44.45 24.01 2.61
C PRO A 679 45.71 24.03 1.73
N PRO A 680 45.76 24.86 0.67
CA PRO A 680 46.83 24.82 -0.32
C PRO A 680 48.15 25.44 0.17
N VAL A 681 49.25 24.71 -0.01
CA VAL A 681 50.62 25.20 0.22
C VAL A 681 51.03 26.15 -0.92
N PRO A 682 51.58 27.35 -0.65
CA PRO A 682 51.86 28.34 -1.68
C PRO A 682 53.13 28.01 -2.48
N THR A 683 53.09 28.23 -3.81
CA THR A 683 54.28 28.29 -4.68
C THR A 683 54.05 29.31 -5.80
N THR A 684 55.11 29.89 -6.36
CA THR A 684 55.09 31.26 -6.92
C THR A 684 55.38 31.37 -8.42
N MET A 685 54.79 32.40 -9.04
CA MET A 685 55.19 33.10 -10.30
C MET A 685 54.65 32.61 -11.68
N LEU A 686 53.63 33.34 -12.19
CA LEU A 686 53.62 34.17 -13.44
C LEU A 686 54.03 33.59 -14.83
N PRO A 687 53.56 34.18 -15.96
CA PRO A 687 52.18 34.49 -16.41
C PRO A 687 51.98 34.12 -17.93
N VAL A 688 51.05 34.79 -18.67
CA VAL A 688 50.84 34.75 -20.16
C VAL A 688 50.11 33.49 -20.68
N THR A 689 49.02 33.50 -21.47
CA THR A 689 48.18 34.56 -22.10
C THR A 689 46.72 34.09 -22.29
N THR A 690 45.80 35.04 -22.49
CA THR A 690 44.48 34.86 -23.14
C THR A 690 44.41 35.74 -24.40
N PRO A 691 43.36 35.69 -25.26
CA PRO A 691 42.20 34.77 -25.31
C PRO A 691 42.01 34.08 -26.68
N ASP A 692 41.06 33.13 -26.77
CA ASP A 692 40.13 33.06 -27.90
C ASP A 692 38.77 32.50 -27.44
N LYS A 693 37.69 32.69 -28.22
CA LYS A 693 36.30 32.57 -27.73
C LYS A 693 35.40 31.73 -28.65
N LYS A 694 34.97 30.55 -28.18
CA LYS A 694 33.77 29.81 -28.66
C LYS A 694 33.07 29.21 -27.43
N LEU A 695 31.90 29.70 -27.01
CA LEU A 695 30.57 29.74 -27.66
C LEU A 695 29.74 28.49 -27.32
N CYS A 696 28.54 28.72 -26.79
CA CYS A 696 27.59 27.77 -26.22
C CYS A 696 27.08 26.74 -27.26
N PRO A 697 27.23 25.42 -27.03
CA PRO A 697 26.70 24.37 -27.89
C PRO A 697 25.33 23.89 -27.38
N LEU A 698 24.34 24.77 -27.35
CA LEU A 698 22.98 24.43 -26.87
C LEU A 698 22.00 24.17 -28.02
N ASP A 699 22.26 24.73 -29.20
CA ASP A 699 21.49 24.53 -30.42
C ASP A 699 21.43 23.04 -30.81
N CYS A 700 20.22 22.49 -31.00
CA CYS A 700 20.01 21.08 -31.35
C CYS A 700 18.70 20.87 -32.14
N ASP A 701 18.80 20.07 -33.21
CA ASP A 701 17.68 19.63 -34.06
C ASP A 701 17.28 18.15 -33.80
N PHE A 702 17.91 17.52 -32.80
CA PHE A 702 17.78 16.11 -32.39
C PHE A 702 17.87 15.05 -33.52
N ASP A 703 18.16 15.45 -34.76
CA ASP A 703 17.97 14.60 -35.93
C ASP A 703 19.02 13.48 -36.03
N HIS A 704 20.20 13.71 -35.45
CA HIS A 704 21.33 12.76 -35.50
C HIS A 704 21.88 12.33 -34.12
N SER A 705 21.66 13.12 -33.07
CA SER A 705 21.97 12.78 -31.68
C SER A 705 21.28 13.76 -30.73
N GLU A 706 21.47 13.57 -29.43
CA GLU A 706 21.00 14.43 -28.34
C GLU A 706 21.85 15.70 -28.18
N CYS A 707 22.78 15.98 -29.10
CA CYS A 707 23.71 17.14 -29.12
C CYS A 707 24.55 17.36 -27.85
N GLY A 708 24.59 16.41 -26.92
CA GLY A 708 25.24 16.55 -25.60
C GLY A 708 24.31 17.05 -24.50
N TRP A 709 23.00 17.10 -24.73
CA TRP A 709 22.02 17.15 -23.64
C TRP A 709 22.05 15.82 -22.86
N GLU A 710 21.99 15.89 -21.54
CA GLU A 710 22.16 14.78 -20.60
C GLU A 710 20.85 14.56 -19.81
N GLN A 711 20.41 13.32 -19.66
CA GLN A 711 19.26 12.99 -18.80
C GLN A 711 19.60 13.24 -17.33
N LEU A 712 18.63 13.69 -16.54
CA LEU A 712 18.81 13.94 -15.11
C LEU A 712 18.11 12.85 -14.29
N VAL A 713 18.91 11.91 -13.77
CA VAL A 713 18.56 10.80 -12.85
C VAL A 713 17.95 11.20 -11.49
N GLN A 714 17.35 12.39 -11.42
CA GLN A 714 16.62 12.98 -10.30
C GLN A 714 15.12 13.13 -10.61
N ASP A 715 14.70 12.67 -11.78
CA ASP A 715 13.33 12.65 -12.26
C ASP A 715 12.69 11.28 -11.98
N SER A 716 11.54 11.02 -12.59
CA SER A 716 10.77 9.78 -12.40
C SER A 716 10.96 8.80 -13.56
N PHE A 717 11.29 9.28 -14.76
CA PHE A 717 11.54 8.50 -15.98
C PHE A 717 12.23 9.37 -17.05
N ASP A 718 12.97 8.75 -17.98
CA ASP A 718 13.73 9.48 -19.01
C ASP A 718 12.89 10.06 -20.16
N TRP A 719 13.38 11.16 -20.77
CA TRP A 719 12.97 11.56 -22.12
C TRP A 719 13.40 10.52 -23.17
N THR A 720 12.62 10.30 -24.22
CA THR A 720 12.96 9.38 -25.32
C THR A 720 13.14 10.14 -26.63
N ARG A 721 14.17 9.79 -27.40
CA ARG A 721 14.42 10.34 -28.75
C ARG A 721 13.74 9.47 -29.81
N GLN A 722 12.81 10.03 -30.60
CA GLN A 722 11.90 9.28 -31.49
C GLN A 722 12.02 9.69 -32.96
N ARG A 723 11.53 8.84 -33.88
CA ARG A 723 11.34 9.15 -35.32
C ARG A 723 9.97 8.68 -35.79
N GLY A 724 9.21 9.55 -36.46
CA GLY A 724 7.80 9.30 -36.78
C GLY A 724 6.89 9.44 -35.55
N PRO A 725 5.70 8.80 -35.49
CA PRO A 725 4.75 8.98 -34.39
C PRO A 725 5.19 8.32 -33.07
N THR A 726 4.64 8.80 -31.95
CA THR A 726 4.81 8.16 -30.63
C THR A 726 4.07 6.79 -30.55
N PRO A 727 4.45 5.91 -29.60
CA PRO A 727 3.81 4.60 -29.42
C PRO A 727 2.32 4.67 -29.05
N THR A 728 1.94 5.57 -28.13
CA THR A 728 0.53 5.79 -27.78
C THR A 728 -0.25 6.44 -28.94
N LYS A 729 -1.51 6.02 -29.11
CA LYS A 729 -2.35 6.45 -30.23
C LYS A 729 -3.17 7.68 -29.86
N PHE A 730 -3.26 8.61 -30.81
CA PHE A 730 -3.95 9.90 -30.68
C PHE A 730 -3.28 10.87 -29.69
N THR A 731 -1.97 10.71 -29.49
CA THR A 731 -1.11 11.56 -28.67
C THR A 731 0.16 11.91 -29.45
N GLY A 732 0.90 12.89 -28.95
CA GLY A 732 2.24 13.25 -29.45
C GLY A 732 2.29 13.78 -30.90
N PRO A 733 3.47 14.18 -31.36
CA PRO A 733 3.70 14.55 -32.76
C PRO A 733 3.81 13.29 -33.64
N THR A 734 3.38 13.41 -34.90
CA THR A 734 3.48 12.32 -35.90
C THR A 734 4.80 12.34 -36.69
N GLN A 735 5.56 13.41 -36.55
CA GLN A 735 6.79 13.75 -37.25
C GLN A 735 7.50 14.88 -36.48
N ASP A 736 8.81 15.01 -36.67
CA ASP A 736 9.62 16.17 -36.25
C ASP A 736 9.12 17.50 -36.84
N HIS A 737 9.63 18.61 -36.30
CA HIS A 737 9.37 19.94 -36.80
C HIS A 737 10.29 20.32 -37.98
N THR A 738 11.58 19.94 -37.93
CA THR A 738 12.63 20.47 -38.82
C THR A 738 12.49 20.04 -40.28
N THR A 739 12.14 18.77 -40.54
CA THR A 739 12.17 18.14 -41.87
C THR A 739 10.92 17.32 -42.23
N GLY A 740 10.31 16.66 -41.25
CA GLY A 740 9.18 15.74 -41.39
C GLY A 740 9.54 14.24 -41.52
N ASP A 741 10.83 13.90 -41.67
CA ASP A 741 11.37 12.54 -41.64
C ASP A 741 12.42 12.35 -40.52
N GLY A 742 12.59 13.34 -39.64
CA GLY A 742 13.66 13.55 -38.66
C GLY A 742 13.40 12.97 -37.26
N SER A 743 14.01 13.55 -36.22
CA SER A 743 13.87 13.04 -34.84
C SER A 743 13.80 14.14 -33.77
N TYR A 744 12.94 13.92 -32.77
CA TYR A 744 12.62 14.84 -31.68
C TYR A 744 12.70 14.15 -30.30
N MET A 745 12.64 14.91 -29.20
CA MET A 745 12.55 14.38 -27.82
C MET A 745 11.09 14.37 -27.32
N TYR A 746 10.63 13.29 -26.68
CA TYR A 746 9.31 13.22 -26.04
C TYR A 746 9.27 12.37 -24.76
N ILE A 747 8.23 12.56 -23.96
CA ILE A 747 7.81 11.60 -22.94
C ILE A 747 6.65 10.74 -23.43
N GLU A 748 6.74 9.43 -23.21
CA GLU A 748 5.60 8.51 -23.38
C GLU A 748 4.70 8.59 -22.15
N GLY A 749 3.40 8.74 -22.35
CA GLY A 749 2.45 8.79 -21.26
C GLY A 749 2.09 7.41 -20.68
N ASP A 750 2.24 6.32 -21.43
CA ASP A 750 2.01 4.95 -20.92
C ASP A 750 3.14 4.45 -20.01
N GLY A 751 2.85 3.50 -19.12
CA GLY A 751 3.76 3.04 -18.06
C GLY A 751 3.98 4.03 -16.89
N VAL A 752 3.80 5.33 -17.14
CA VAL A 752 3.84 6.46 -16.18
C VAL A 752 3.04 6.29 -14.87
N TYR A 753 3.31 7.09 -13.82
CA TYR A 753 2.33 7.55 -12.81
C TYR A 753 2.03 9.05 -12.94
N ARG A 754 0.94 9.55 -12.33
CA ARG A 754 0.50 10.95 -12.50
C ARG A 754 1.38 11.87 -11.64
N GLY A 755 1.95 12.91 -12.25
CA GLY A 755 2.86 13.83 -11.57
C GLY A 755 4.34 13.45 -11.69
N ASP A 756 4.62 12.24 -12.17
CA ASP A 756 5.94 11.82 -12.62
C ASP A 756 6.50 12.82 -13.64
N SER A 757 7.79 13.09 -13.55
CA SER A 757 8.50 13.99 -14.46
C SER A 757 9.64 13.32 -15.19
N ALA A 758 10.03 13.89 -16.32
CA ALA A 758 11.25 13.58 -17.06
C ALA A 758 12.04 14.88 -17.27
N ARG A 759 13.36 14.84 -17.09
CA ARG A 759 14.22 16.03 -17.06
C ARG A 759 15.51 15.80 -17.85
N MET A 760 15.80 16.69 -18.81
CA MET A 760 17.10 16.69 -19.52
C MET A 760 17.76 18.06 -19.51
N MET A 761 19.09 18.07 -19.38
CA MET A 761 19.92 19.24 -19.12
C MET A 761 20.87 19.52 -20.29
N SER A 762 21.05 20.79 -20.64
CA SER A 762 21.96 21.20 -21.71
C SER A 762 23.44 21.06 -21.33
N PRO A 763 24.34 21.02 -22.33
CA PRO A 763 25.75 21.31 -22.12
C PRO A 763 26.00 22.60 -21.33
N SER A 764 27.12 22.66 -20.61
CA SER A 764 27.54 23.88 -19.89
C SER A 764 27.94 24.99 -20.86
N CYS A 765 27.17 26.07 -20.88
CA CYS A 765 27.35 27.17 -21.81
C CYS A 765 28.14 28.34 -21.21
N GLN A 766 29.22 28.70 -21.90
CA GLN A 766 30.11 29.81 -21.54
C GLN A 766 29.99 30.93 -22.58
N ILE A 767 29.04 31.84 -22.36
CA ILE A 767 28.89 33.09 -23.14
C ILE A 767 29.20 34.29 -22.23
N GLY A 768 29.32 35.49 -22.78
CA GLY A 768 29.53 36.70 -21.97
C GLY A 768 28.22 37.14 -21.30
N PRO A 769 28.28 37.84 -20.16
CA PRO A 769 27.08 38.28 -19.46
C PRO A 769 26.22 39.23 -20.32
N GLY A 770 24.90 39.08 -20.23
CA GLY A 770 23.91 39.75 -21.06
C GLY A 770 22.56 39.03 -21.06
N GLN A 771 21.59 39.57 -21.80
CA GLN A 771 20.28 38.96 -22.01
C GLN A 771 20.26 38.22 -23.35
N TYR A 772 19.63 37.05 -23.37
CA TYR A 772 19.58 36.12 -24.50
C TYR A 772 18.15 35.59 -24.67
N CYS A 773 17.83 35.13 -25.88
CA CYS A 773 16.56 34.48 -26.18
C CYS A 773 16.81 33.00 -26.48
N LEU A 774 16.26 32.12 -25.64
CA LEU A 774 16.13 30.70 -25.94
C LEU A 774 14.87 30.50 -26.80
N ARG A 775 14.99 29.71 -27.86
CA ARG A 775 13.89 29.30 -28.73
C ARG A 775 13.85 27.78 -28.80
N PHE A 776 12.65 27.21 -28.87
CA PHE A 776 12.43 25.80 -29.17
C PHE A 776 11.01 25.62 -29.71
N TRP A 777 10.74 24.46 -30.31
CA TRP A 777 9.39 24.03 -30.66
C TRP A 777 8.93 22.94 -29.70
N TYR A 778 7.64 22.91 -29.40
CA TYR A 778 7.04 21.92 -28.51
C TYR A 778 5.69 21.39 -29.04
N HIS A 779 5.30 20.21 -28.57
CA HIS A 779 4.05 19.55 -28.92
C HIS A 779 3.46 18.94 -27.65
N MET A 780 2.17 19.18 -27.39
CA MET A 780 1.47 18.73 -26.18
C MET A 780 0.05 18.33 -26.57
N TYR A 781 -0.17 17.05 -26.87
CA TYR A 781 -1.45 16.57 -27.39
C TYR A 781 -1.87 15.24 -26.77
N GLY A 782 -3.07 15.24 -26.18
CA GLY A 782 -3.68 14.07 -25.57
C GLY A 782 -4.90 14.42 -24.70
N HIS A 783 -5.56 13.42 -24.15
CA HIS A 783 -6.77 13.59 -23.30
C HIS A 783 -6.44 13.68 -21.80
N ALA A 784 -5.17 13.89 -21.42
CA ALA A 784 -4.80 14.17 -20.04
C ALA A 784 -4.93 15.66 -19.68
N THR A 785 -5.30 15.91 -18.42
CA THR A 785 -5.24 17.22 -17.77
C THR A 785 -4.00 17.31 -16.88
N ALA A 786 -3.46 18.51 -16.69
CA ALA A 786 -2.25 18.76 -15.92
C ALA A 786 -0.97 18.00 -16.37
N MET A 787 -0.87 17.64 -17.67
CA MET A 787 0.45 17.46 -18.30
C MET A 787 1.17 18.82 -18.32
N ALA A 788 2.51 18.85 -18.31
CA ALA A 788 3.27 20.10 -18.35
C ALA A 788 4.56 19.99 -19.16
N LEU A 789 5.03 21.13 -19.67
CA LEU A 789 6.41 21.36 -20.12
C LEU A 789 6.97 22.59 -19.40
N ASN A 790 8.15 22.45 -18.81
CA ASN A 790 8.78 23.45 -17.97
C ASN A 790 10.22 23.68 -18.43
N VAL A 791 10.69 24.93 -18.37
CA VAL A 791 12.07 25.27 -18.67
C VAL A 791 12.70 25.99 -17.49
N TYR A 792 13.88 25.53 -17.08
CA TYR A 792 14.67 26.10 -16.01
C TYR A 792 16.05 26.52 -16.51
N GLN A 793 16.65 27.51 -15.85
CA GLN A 793 18.04 27.91 -16.01
C GLN A 793 18.80 27.54 -14.74
N LEU A 794 19.88 26.79 -14.89
CA LEU A 794 20.86 26.50 -13.86
C LEU A 794 22.06 27.44 -14.06
N ASP A 795 22.40 28.26 -13.07
CA ASP A 795 23.54 29.19 -13.18
C ASP A 795 24.90 28.57 -12.77
N GLN A 796 25.97 29.37 -12.78
CA GLN A 796 27.34 28.95 -12.42
C GLN A 796 27.52 28.61 -10.93
N HIS A 797 26.50 28.85 -10.10
CA HIS A 797 26.44 28.50 -8.69
C HIS A 797 25.47 27.34 -8.45
N GLU A 798 25.00 26.71 -9.54
CA GLU A 798 23.99 25.65 -9.59
C GLU A 798 22.65 26.06 -8.96
N THR A 799 22.35 27.37 -8.99
CA THR A 799 21.05 27.92 -8.61
C THR A 799 20.04 27.61 -9.71
N ASN A 800 19.03 26.78 -9.42
CA ASN A 800 18.02 26.37 -10.39
C ASN A 800 16.82 27.34 -10.39
N LYS A 801 16.59 28.03 -11.50
CA LYS A 801 15.56 29.07 -11.65
C LYS A 801 14.57 28.70 -12.76
N LYS A 802 13.29 28.52 -12.44
CA LYS A 802 12.25 28.33 -13.46
C LYS A 802 12.11 29.59 -14.32
N LEU A 803 12.19 29.43 -15.64
CA LEU A 803 12.03 30.52 -16.61
C LEU A 803 10.69 30.47 -17.33
N TRP A 804 10.17 29.27 -17.62
CA TRP A 804 8.95 29.08 -18.41
C TRP A 804 8.18 27.82 -17.99
N SER A 805 6.89 27.78 -18.32
CA SER A 805 5.97 26.70 -18.00
C SER A 805 4.75 26.77 -18.92
N GLU A 806 4.33 25.65 -19.49
CA GLU A 806 3.09 25.50 -20.25
C GLU A 806 2.38 24.20 -19.82
N VAL A 807 1.04 24.18 -19.81
CA VAL A 807 0.27 23.13 -19.12
C VAL A 807 -1.00 22.71 -19.87
N ASN A 808 -1.38 21.44 -19.71
CA ASN A 808 -2.49 20.76 -20.41
C ASN A 808 -2.24 20.59 -21.92
N ASN A 809 -3.21 19.96 -22.61
CA ASN A 809 -3.20 19.81 -24.07
C ASN A 809 -3.29 21.18 -24.77
N GLN A 810 -2.32 21.46 -25.65
CA GLN A 810 -2.20 22.70 -26.44
C GLN A 810 -2.68 22.51 -27.89
N GLY A 811 -2.60 21.29 -28.42
CA GLY A 811 -3.13 20.92 -29.74
C GLY A 811 -2.21 19.98 -30.52
N ALA A 812 -2.74 19.40 -31.60
CA ALA A 812 -2.06 18.38 -32.41
C ALA A 812 -0.93 18.91 -33.34
N THR A 813 -0.46 20.13 -33.12
CA THR A 813 0.55 20.83 -33.94
C THR A 813 1.76 21.23 -33.12
N TRP A 814 2.92 21.36 -33.76
CA TRP A 814 4.09 21.99 -33.15
C TRP A 814 3.82 23.49 -32.90
N PHE A 815 4.22 23.98 -31.74
CA PHE A 815 4.11 25.39 -31.31
C PHE A 815 5.49 25.95 -30.96
N PRO A 816 5.81 27.21 -31.30
CA PRO A 816 7.06 27.84 -30.93
C PRO A 816 7.01 28.41 -29.50
N ALA A 817 8.10 28.27 -28.77
CA ALA A 817 8.33 28.94 -27.49
C ALA A 817 9.53 29.90 -27.61
N GLU A 818 9.44 31.05 -26.93
CA GLU A 818 10.51 32.03 -26.78
C GLU A 818 10.67 32.36 -25.29
N VAL A 819 11.88 32.25 -24.75
CA VAL A 819 12.17 32.40 -23.32
C VAL A 819 13.38 33.33 -23.11
N ASP A 820 13.19 34.43 -22.37
CA ASP A 820 14.26 35.36 -22.02
C ASP A 820 15.19 34.75 -20.94
N VAL A 821 16.45 34.52 -21.30
CA VAL A 821 17.52 33.99 -20.43
C VAL A 821 18.47 35.14 -20.07
N ASN A 822 18.57 35.47 -18.78
CA ASN A 822 19.55 36.44 -18.28
C ASN A 822 20.80 35.69 -17.82
N ILE A 823 21.94 35.99 -18.43
CA ILE A 823 23.21 35.30 -18.19
C ILE A 823 24.15 36.28 -17.49
N ASP A 824 24.60 35.93 -16.29
CA ASP A 824 25.66 36.65 -15.55
C ASP A 824 26.98 35.85 -15.47
N GLY A 825 26.98 34.61 -15.97
CA GLY A 825 28.09 33.65 -15.83
C GLY A 825 27.98 32.47 -16.80
N SER A 826 28.57 31.33 -16.47
CA SER A 826 28.21 30.07 -17.15
C SER A 826 26.82 29.60 -16.73
N PHE A 827 26.12 28.86 -17.58
CA PHE A 827 24.78 28.35 -17.28
C PHE A 827 24.47 27.04 -18.03
N ARG A 828 23.38 26.38 -17.65
CA ARG A 828 22.71 25.30 -18.38
C ARG A 828 21.20 25.57 -18.43
N ILE A 829 20.49 24.89 -19.32
CA ILE A 829 19.02 24.85 -19.36
C ILE A 829 18.56 23.44 -18.99
N ILE A 830 17.43 23.33 -18.29
CA ILE A 830 16.76 22.04 -18.03
C ILE A 830 15.38 22.09 -18.66
N MET A 831 15.06 21.09 -19.50
CA MET A 831 13.73 20.83 -20.04
C MET A 831 13.08 19.73 -19.20
N GLU A 832 11.95 20.04 -18.56
CA GLU A 832 11.18 19.09 -17.75
C GLU A 832 9.77 18.91 -18.33
N ALA A 833 9.37 17.68 -18.63
CA ALA A 833 7.97 17.35 -18.87
C ALA A 833 7.37 16.62 -17.67
N ILE A 834 6.07 16.81 -17.43
CA ILE A 834 5.33 16.17 -16.34
C ILE A 834 4.13 15.42 -16.92
N ARG A 835 3.97 14.15 -16.53
CA ARG A 835 2.85 13.31 -16.95
C ARG A 835 1.55 13.76 -16.28
N GLY A 836 0.54 14.02 -17.10
CA GLY A 836 -0.79 14.43 -16.65
C GLY A 836 -1.62 13.30 -16.05
N SER A 837 -2.94 13.56 -15.94
CA SER A 837 -3.90 12.74 -15.20
C SER A 837 -4.19 11.34 -15.76
N ASN A 838 -3.65 10.97 -16.92
CA ASN A 838 -3.74 9.64 -17.53
C ASN A 838 -2.64 9.45 -18.58
N HIS A 839 -2.56 8.28 -19.22
CA HIS A 839 -1.52 7.96 -20.20
C HIS A 839 -1.61 8.76 -21.52
N TRP A 840 -2.67 9.52 -21.78
CA TRP A 840 -2.71 10.42 -22.95
C TRP A 840 -2.00 11.76 -22.65
N SER A 841 -0.71 11.67 -22.31
CA SER A 841 0.12 12.75 -21.74
C SER A 841 1.38 13.08 -22.55
N ASP A 842 1.51 12.62 -23.79
CA ASP A 842 2.74 12.82 -24.56
C ASP A 842 3.05 14.31 -24.76
N VAL A 843 4.23 14.70 -24.28
CA VAL A 843 4.83 16.04 -24.41
C VAL A 843 6.16 15.87 -25.14
N ALA A 844 6.39 16.69 -26.15
CA ALA A 844 7.62 16.66 -26.96
C ALA A 844 8.22 18.06 -27.15
N PHE A 845 9.53 18.11 -27.41
CA PHE A 845 10.22 19.33 -27.85
C PHE A 845 11.30 19.04 -28.92
N ASP A 846 11.61 20.06 -29.71
CA ASP A 846 12.40 19.99 -30.94
C ASP A 846 13.02 21.36 -31.29
N ASP A 847 13.93 21.42 -32.28
CA ASP A 847 14.50 22.66 -32.87
C ASP A 847 14.94 23.73 -31.83
N ILE A 848 15.71 23.33 -30.82
CA ILE A 848 16.16 24.22 -29.75
C ILE A 848 17.37 25.07 -30.20
N SER A 849 17.39 26.36 -29.87
CA SER A 849 18.50 27.28 -30.19
C SER A 849 18.56 28.49 -29.25
N ILE A 850 19.73 29.15 -29.13
CA ILE A 850 19.88 30.36 -28.32
C ILE A 850 20.53 31.52 -29.08
N HIS A 851 19.98 32.73 -28.89
CA HIS A 851 20.45 33.96 -29.55
C HIS A 851 20.74 35.08 -28.53
N HIS A 852 21.61 36.02 -28.91
CA HIS A 852 21.95 37.17 -28.06
C HIS A 852 20.96 38.34 -28.25
N GLY A 853 20.47 38.87 -27.13
CA GLY A 853 19.39 39.87 -27.04
C GLY A 853 18.09 39.24 -26.54
N PRO A 854 17.19 40.00 -25.88
CA PRO A 854 15.89 39.49 -25.47
C PRO A 854 15.05 39.03 -26.67
N CYS A 855 14.11 38.12 -26.44
CA CYS A 855 13.15 37.67 -27.45
C CYS A 855 12.31 38.85 -28.00
N SER A 856 12.05 39.85 -27.16
CA SER A 856 11.39 41.10 -27.54
C SER A 856 12.26 42.08 -28.36
N SER A 857 13.56 41.83 -28.58
CA SER A 857 14.43 42.77 -29.32
C SER A 857 14.30 42.67 -30.84
N LYS A 858 13.50 43.56 -31.43
CA LYS A 858 13.49 43.79 -32.88
C LYS A 858 14.60 44.75 -33.31
N SER A 859 15.70 44.19 -33.81
CA SER A 859 16.66 44.89 -34.67
C SER A 859 17.51 43.91 -35.49
N ASP A 860 17.82 44.14 -36.77
CA ASP A 860 17.11 44.97 -37.75
C ASP A 860 17.51 44.57 -39.19
N MET A 861 16.55 44.24 -40.06
CA MET A 861 16.69 44.33 -41.53
C MET A 861 15.36 44.02 -42.25
N SER A 862 14.79 45.03 -42.93
CA SER A 862 13.95 45.01 -44.15
C SER A 862 12.82 43.97 -44.33
N GLU A 863 11.59 44.33 -44.73
CA GLU A 863 11.03 45.66 -45.07
C GLU A 863 9.48 45.59 -45.14
N THR A 864 8.76 46.62 -44.63
CA THR A 864 7.32 46.95 -44.90
C THR A 864 6.22 45.92 -44.55
N SER A 865 4.99 46.28 -44.13
CA SER A 865 4.36 47.60 -43.86
C SER A 865 3.27 47.57 -42.76
N ILE A 866 3.26 48.62 -41.95
CA ILE A 866 2.35 49.07 -40.85
C ILE A 866 1.02 49.68 -41.39
N PRO A 867 0.04 50.20 -40.57
CA PRO A 867 -0.39 50.01 -39.14
C PRO A 867 -1.98 49.87 -39.07
N PRO A 868 -2.79 50.33 -38.06
CA PRO A 868 -2.59 50.67 -36.62
C PRO A 868 -3.64 50.10 -35.60
N SER A 869 -3.24 50.02 -34.31
CA SER A 869 -4.00 50.26 -33.05
C SER A 869 -5.44 49.76 -32.79
N PHE A 870 -5.67 49.13 -31.62
CA PHE A 870 -6.38 49.80 -30.49
C PHE A 870 -5.96 49.21 -29.11
N GLU A 871 -6.53 49.76 -28.03
CA GLU A 871 -6.03 49.72 -26.64
C GLU A 871 -6.32 48.42 -25.86
N GLY A 872 -5.47 48.13 -24.85
CA GLY A 872 -5.70 47.12 -23.81
C GLY A 872 -5.10 47.58 -22.47
N GLY A 873 -5.87 47.48 -21.37
CA GLY A 873 -5.53 48.07 -20.08
C GLY A 873 -5.22 47.05 -18.97
N ALA A 874 -4.07 47.25 -18.31
CA ALA A 874 -3.60 46.77 -17.01
C ALA A 874 -4.35 45.63 -16.26
N VAL A 875 -3.57 44.62 -15.87
CA VAL A 875 -3.67 43.93 -14.56
C VAL A 875 -2.33 44.12 -13.83
N THR A 876 -2.33 44.27 -12.51
CA THR A 876 -1.19 44.73 -11.71
C THR A 876 -0.46 43.62 -10.95
N PRO A 877 0.88 43.72 -10.75
CA PRO A 877 1.61 42.83 -9.85
C PRO A 877 1.52 43.28 -8.37
N ASN A 878 1.32 42.32 -7.45
CA ASN A 878 1.87 42.21 -6.08
C ASN A 878 0.92 41.50 -5.09
N SER A 879 1.45 40.50 -4.39
CA SER A 879 1.07 40.09 -3.02
C SER A 879 2.35 39.52 -2.39
N VAL A 880 3.04 40.23 -1.47
CA VAL A 880 2.69 40.34 -0.05
C VAL A 880 2.51 38.96 0.59
N CYS A 881 3.45 38.60 1.46
CA CYS A 881 3.32 37.46 2.36
C CYS A 881 2.07 37.61 3.24
N ASN A 882 1.06 36.77 3.01
CA ASN A 882 -0.08 36.63 3.90
C ASN A 882 -0.12 35.19 4.44
N LEU A 883 0.98 34.78 5.08
CA LEU A 883 1.03 33.54 5.85
C LEU A 883 0.26 33.77 7.15
N ASP A 884 -0.95 33.25 7.21
CA ASP A 884 -1.90 33.34 8.32
C ASP A 884 -2.79 32.08 8.22
N CYS A 885 -2.56 31.12 9.11
CA CYS A 885 -3.05 29.75 8.96
C CYS A 885 -3.47 29.14 10.30
N ASP A 886 -4.74 28.78 10.39
CA ASP A 886 -5.38 28.20 11.57
C ASP A 886 -5.81 26.74 11.35
N PHE A 887 -5.26 26.12 10.29
CA PHE A 887 -5.48 24.77 9.74
C PHE A 887 -6.93 24.29 9.60
N LYS A 888 -7.96 25.14 9.77
CA LYS A 888 -9.36 24.68 9.88
C LYS A 888 -9.92 24.09 8.60
N LEU A 889 -9.46 24.52 7.42
CA LEU A 889 -9.93 24.01 6.12
C LEU A 889 -8.93 23.06 5.44
N ASP A 890 -7.67 23.48 5.34
CA ASP A 890 -6.61 22.77 4.62
C ASP A 890 -5.22 23.10 5.22
N LEU A 891 -4.14 22.90 4.46
CA LEU A 891 -2.75 23.21 4.86
C LEU A 891 -2.34 24.67 4.54
N CYS A 892 -3.26 25.56 4.15
CA CYS A 892 -3.01 26.98 3.85
C CYS A 892 -1.91 27.26 2.80
N GLY A 893 -1.64 26.30 1.90
CA GLY A 893 -0.54 26.39 0.94
C GLY A 893 0.85 26.00 1.48
N PHE A 894 0.95 25.47 2.70
CA PHE A 894 2.08 24.63 3.08
C PHE A 894 2.06 23.31 2.29
N THR A 895 3.24 22.69 2.15
CA THR A 895 3.47 21.46 1.40
C THR A 895 4.28 20.46 2.23
N GLN A 896 3.91 19.17 2.15
CA GLN A 896 4.72 18.09 2.70
C GLN A 896 6.00 17.89 1.88
N LEU A 897 7.12 17.62 2.54
CA LEU A 897 8.43 17.54 1.93
C LEU A 897 8.88 16.07 1.78
N LEU A 898 8.78 15.52 0.56
CA LEU A 898 9.08 14.14 0.12
C LEU A 898 10.51 13.59 0.40
N THR A 899 11.25 14.18 1.35
CA THR A 899 12.59 13.80 1.83
C THR A 899 12.61 13.58 3.35
N ASP A 900 11.45 13.62 3.99
CA ASP A 900 11.23 13.19 5.36
C ASP A 900 10.86 11.69 5.42
N VAL A 901 10.59 11.16 6.61
CA VAL A 901 10.28 9.73 6.81
C VAL A 901 8.77 9.49 6.92
N PHE A 902 8.01 10.51 7.31
CA PHE A 902 6.57 10.49 7.51
C PHE A 902 5.98 11.91 7.51
N ASP A 903 4.67 12.04 7.30
CA ASP A 903 4.00 13.33 7.12
C ASP A 903 3.47 13.98 8.42
N TRP A 904 3.35 15.31 8.42
CA TRP A 904 2.52 16.03 9.39
C TRP A 904 1.04 15.75 9.11
N THR A 905 0.33 15.24 10.12
CA THR A 905 -1.08 14.86 10.04
C THR A 905 -1.99 15.98 10.55
N ARG A 906 -3.05 16.33 9.80
CA ARG A 906 -4.05 17.34 10.19
C ARG A 906 -5.21 16.68 10.93
N HIS A 907 -5.42 17.07 12.20
CA HIS A 907 -6.27 16.34 13.14
C HIS A 907 -7.19 17.26 13.97
N ASN A 908 -8.18 16.67 14.67
CA ASN A 908 -9.16 17.35 15.53
C ASN A 908 -9.45 16.49 16.77
N GLY A 909 -9.47 17.10 17.95
CA GLY A 909 -9.51 16.41 19.25
C GLY A 909 -8.13 15.92 19.72
N SER A 910 -8.10 14.99 20.68
CA SER A 910 -6.85 14.38 21.17
C SER A 910 -6.12 13.57 20.11
N THR A 911 -4.78 13.57 20.13
CA THR A 911 -3.98 12.64 19.32
C THR A 911 -4.26 11.17 19.72
N PRO A 912 -4.04 10.19 18.81
CA PRO A 912 -4.27 8.77 19.11
C PRO A 912 -3.39 8.21 20.24
N THR A 913 -2.16 8.72 20.39
CA THR A 913 -1.25 8.30 21.45
C THR A 913 -1.64 8.93 22.81
N ALA A 914 -1.80 8.08 23.83
CA ALA A 914 -2.37 8.51 25.11
C ALA A 914 -1.34 9.23 26.02
N PHE A 915 -1.78 10.34 26.62
CA PHE A 915 -0.97 11.26 27.44
C PHE A 915 0.13 12.00 26.66
N THR A 916 -0.07 12.16 25.35
CA THR A 916 0.70 13.05 24.48
C THR A 916 -0.23 13.94 23.66
N GLY A 917 0.36 14.92 22.96
CA GLY A 917 -0.34 15.83 22.06
C GLY A 917 -1.35 16.76 22.75
N PRO A 918 -1.91 17.73 22.00
CA PRO A 918 -2.96 18.60 22.49
C PRO A 918 -4.32 17.86 22.48
N SER A 919 -5.21 18.23 23.40
CA SER A 919 -6.56 17.67 23.48
C SER A 919 -7.57 18.29 22.50
N ALA A 920 -7.24 19.45 21.91
CA ALA A 920 -7.97 20.14 20.84
C ALA A 920 -7.07 21.23 20.21
N ASP A 921 -7.53 21.87 19.13
CA ASP A 921 -6.89 23.06 18.54
C ASP A 921 -6.76 24.22 19.56
N HIS A 922 -5.81 25.11 19.30
CA HIS A 922 -5.60 26.30 20.11
C HIS A 922 -6.71 27.35 19.91
N THR A 923 -7.18 27.57 18.68
CA THR A 923 -8.06 28.72 18.39
C THR A 923 -9.47 28.58 18.95
N THR A 924 -10.05 27.37 18.97
CA THR A 924 -11.49 27.18 19.27
C THR A 924 -11.86 26.01 20.20
N GLY A 925 -10.98 25.04 20.43
CA GLY A 925 -11.31 23.81 21.19
C GLY A 925 -12.23 22.82 20.44
N SER A 926 -12.34 22.94 19.12
CA SER A 926 -13.10 22.05 18.22
C SER A 926 -12.70 22.16 16.72
N GLY A 927 -11.66 22.93 16.41
CA GLY A 927 -11.04 23.10 15.10
C GLY A 927 -9.96 22.05 14.82
N HIS A 928 -9.04 22.35 13.90
CA HIS A 928 -7.99 21.42 13.50
C HIS A 928 -6.60 22.02 13.69
N TYR A 929 -5.62 21.17 13.95
CA TYR A 929 -4.19 21.50 14.08
C TYR A 929 -3.34 20.48 13.29
N LEU A 930 -2.03 20.70 13.16
CA LEU A 930 -1.08 19.73 12.63
C LEU A 930 -0.29 19.04 13.75
N TYR A 931 -0.03 17.74 13.63
CA TYR A 931 0.88 17.01 14.52
C TYR A 931 1.65 15.89 13.81
N ILE A 932 2.71 15.40 14.45
CA ILE A 932 3.42 14.17 14.06
C ILE A 932 2.95 13.03 14.97
N GLU A 933 2.53 11.89 14.39
CA GLU A 933 2.09 10.71 15.15
C GLU A 933 3.27 9.79 15.48
N ALA A 934 3.69 9.80 16.73
CA ALA A 934 4.87 9.11 17.18
C ALA A 934 4.72 7.56 17.28
N ASN A 935 3.52 6.99 17.41
CA ASN A 935 3.38 5.53 17.49
C ASN A 935 3.71 4.78 16.19
N SER A 936 3.79 5.49 15.05
CA SER A 936 3.92 4.91 13.70
C SER A 936 5.36 4.78 13.18
N VAL A 937 6.35 5.37 13.87
CA VAL A 937 7.72 5.61 13.37
C VAL A 937 8.82 5.44 14.43
N SER A 938 10.07 5.36 13.98
CA SER A 938 11.26 5.00 14.76
C SER A 938 11.92 6.21 15.44
N ASN A 939 12.52 5.99 16.61
CA ASN A 939 13.29 7.02 17.33
C ASN A 939 14.35 7.67 16.41
N GLY A 940 14.27 8.99 16.24
CA GLY A 940 15.15 9.77 15.39
C GLY A 940 14.51 10.27 14.10
N ASP A 941 13.46 9.61 13.58
CA ASP A 941 12.75 9.95 12.34
C ASP A 941 12.17 11.38 12.36
N THR A 942 12.02 12.00 11.19
CA THR A 942 11.48 13.37 11.06
C THR A 942 10.36 13.49 10.03
N ALA A 943 9.53 14.52 10.21
CA ALA A 943 8.43 14.95 9.34
C ALA A 943 8.58 16.45 9.04
N ARG A 944 8.37 16.89 7.79
CA ARG A 944 8.71 18.24 7.30
C ARG A 944 7.57 18.90 6.53
N LEU A 945 7.30 20.16 6.86
CA LEU A 945 6.25 20.99 6.27
C LEU A 945 6.88 22.31 5.76
N LEU A 946 6.79 22.60 4.46
CA LEU A 946 7.40 23.74 3.77
C LEU A 946 6.34 24.79 3.38
N SER A 947 6.56 26.06 3.73
CA SER A 947 5.68 27.18 3.37
C SER A 947 5.72 27.52 1.88
N ALA A 948 4.70 28.22 1.38
CA ALA A 948 4.79 28.96 0.13
C ALA A 948 5.96 29.98 0.14
N GLU A 949 6.47 30.34 -1.05
CA GLU A 949 7.57 31.31 -1.19
C GLU A 949 7.13 32.74 -0.88
N CYS A 950 7.96 33.43 -0.10
CA CYS A 950 7.71 34.72 0.49
C CYS A 950 8.73 35.75 -0.02
N SER A 951 8.29 36.66 -0.88
CA SER A 951 9.14 37.68 -1.53
C SER A 951 9.04 39.05 -0.84
N ASP A 952 9.38 39.12 0.46
CA ASP A 952 9.25 40.33 1.27
C ASP A 952 10.49 40.58 2.18
N PRO A 953 11.55 41.21 1.66
CA PRO A 953 12.85 41.30 2.34
C PRO A 953 12.84 42.28 3.53
N GLY A 954 13.53 41.89 4.60
CA GLY A 954 13.68 42.64 5.85
C GLY A 954 13.47 41.77 7.10
N PRO A 955 13.42 42.38 8.29
CA PRO A 955 13.04 41.67 9.51
C PRO A 955 11.55 41.30 9.46
N GLN A 956 11.26 40.03 9.66
CA GLN A 956 9.91 39.47 9.82
C GLN A 956 9.81 38.82 11.20
N CYS A 957 8.60 38.70 11.75
CA CYS A 957 8.29 37.94 12.95
C CYS A 957 7.38 36.77 12.56
N LEU A 958 7.90 35.55 12.64
CA LEU A 958 7.10 34.35 12.58
C LEU A 958 6.50 34.09 13.97
N GLN A 959 5.20 33.85 14.02
CA GLN A 959 4.48 33.41 15.21
C GLN A 959 3.76 32.10 14.92
N PHE A 960 3.72 31.20 15.90
CA PHE A 960 2.93 29.97 15.85
C PHE A 960 2.70 29.45 17.25
N TRP A 961 1.66 28.66 17.45
CA TRP A 961 1.47 27.89 18.67
C TRP A 961 2.00 26.48 18.48
N TYR A 962 2.56 25.91 19.55
CA TYR A 962 3.06 24.54 19.55
C TYR A 962 2.70 23.82 20.85
N HIS A 963 2.52 22.50 20.77
CA HIS A 963 2.34 21.61 21.92
C HIS A 963 3.32 20.45 21.78
N MET A 964 4.00 20.11 22.87
CA MET A 964 5.02 19.07 22.93
C MET A 964 4.99 18.47 24.35
N SER A 965 4.25 17.38 24.56
CA SER A 965 4.27 16.70 25.85
C SER A 965 4.22 15.19 25.71
N GLY A 966 4.93 14.51 26.61
CA GLY A 966 5.19 13.06 26.58
C GLY A 966 6.46 12.71 27.35
N SER A 967 6.70 11.41 27.59
CA SER A 967 7.88 10.96 28.34
C SER A 967 9.17 10.88 27.52
N ALA A 968 9.10 11.05 26.20
CA ALA A 968 10.22 10.85 25.29
C ALA A 968 11.31 11.91 25.43
N GLN A 969 12.55 11.43 25.52
CA GLN A 969 13.74 12.23 25.32
C GLN A 969 13.95 12.44 23.80
N THR A 970 14.67 13.49 23.41
CA THR A 970 15.04 13.82 22.01
C THR A 970 13.89 14.11 21.03
N MET A 971 12.62 13.98 21.43
CA MET A 971 11.46 14.60 20.78
C MET A 971 11.79 16.04 20.39
N GLY A 972 11.42 16.52 19.20
CA GLY A 972 11.87 17.85 18.75
C GLY A 972 10.94 18.57 17.78
N LEU A 973 11.06 19.90 17.76
CA LEU A 973 10.49 20.79 16.75
C LEU A 973 11.59 21.77 16.32
N HIS A 974 11.97 21.77 15.05
CA HIS A 974 13.00 22.66 14.48
C HIS A 974 12.38 23.48 13.33
N ILE A 975 12.76 24.75 13.24
CA ILE A 975 12.31 25.68 12.21
C ILE A 975 13.52 26.14 11.39
N TYR A 976 13.41 26.03 10.07
CA TYR A 976 14.47 26.47 9.16
C TYR A 976 13.97 27.59 8.23
N LEU A 977 14.84 28.57 8.00
CA LEU A 977 14.65 29.63 7.01
C LEU A 977 15.41 29.25 5.74
N LEU A 978 14.67 28.88 4.69
CA LEU A 978 15.22 28.57 3.37
C LEU A 978 15.31 29.85 2.55
N GLN A 979 16.52 30.37 2.32
CA GLN A 979 16.76 31.52 1.43
C GLN A 979 18.06 31.35 0.64
N ASN A 980 18.10 31.80 -0.61
CA ASN A 980 19.25 31.68 -1.51
C ASN A 980 19.78 30.24 -1.70
N GLY A 981 18.92 29.23 -1.57
CA GLY A 981 19.29 27.80 -1.64
C GLY A 981 19.84 27.18 -0.35
N TYR A 982 19.96 27.95 0.74
CA TYR A 982 20.42 27.47 2.05
C TYR A 982 19.27 27.46 3.06
N ALA A 983 19.08 26.34 3.75
CA ALA A 983 18.20 26.23 4.92
C ALA A 983 19.03 26.49 6.19
N ASP A 984 18.72 27.57 6.92
CA ASP A 984 19.40 27.94 8.17
C ASP A 984 18.49 27.69 9.38
N GLY A 985 19.03 27.14 10.46
CA GLY A 985 18.25 26.75 11.65
C GLY A 985 17.92 27.95 12.53
N VAL A 986 16.70 28.48 12.45
CA VAL A 986 16.32 29.76 13.08
C VAL A 986 15.66 29.62 14.45
N TRP A 987 15.08 28.46 14.78
CA TRP A 987 14.49 28.18 16.09
C TRP A 987 14.35 26.68 16.32
N TRP A 988 14.47 26.21 17.57
CA TRP A 988 14.11 24.82 17.91
C TRP A 988 13.71 24.61 19.37
N LYS A 989 13.04 23.48 19.63
CA LYS A 989 12.71 22.91 20.95
C LYS A 989 12.94 21.40 20.96
N ARG A 990 13.32 20.84 22.11
CA ARG A 990 13.43 19.39 22.32
C ARG A 990 12.96 18.95 23.73
N ASN A 991 12.47 17.71 23.83
CA ASN A 991 11.87 17.07 25.02
C ASN A 991 10.54 17.73 25.46
N ASP A 992 9.89 17.15 26.48
CA ASP A 992 8.65 17.67 27.10
C ASP A 992 8.73 19.18 27.39
N GLN A 993 7.74 19.92 26.88
CA GLN A 993 7.51 21.34 27.17
C GLN A 993 6.24 21.54 28.03
N GLY A 994 5.54 20.45 28.38
CA GLY A 994 4.35 20.42 29.21
C GLY A 994 3.03 20.43 28.43
N ASP A 995 1.98 19.86 29.03
CA ASP A 995 0.63 19.77 28.46
C ASP A 995 -0.12 21.13 28.49
N SER A 996 0.27 22.02 27.59
CA SER A 996 -0.42 23.28 27.26
C SER A 996 0.17 23.88 25.99
N TRP A 997 -0.68 24.38 25.08
CA TRP A 997 -0.25 25.17 23.93
C TRP A 997 0.65 26.35 24.34
N GLN A 998 1.81 26.48 23.69
CA GLN A 998 2.81 27.53 23.92
C GLN A 998 2.95 28.42 22.69
N LEU A 999 3.08 29.74 22.87
CA LEU A 999 3.36 30.66 21.78
C LEU A 999 4.87 30.71 21.47
N ALA A 1000 5.24 30.43 20.23
CA ALA A 1000 6.54 30.77 19.66
C ALA A 1000 6.49 32.15 18.98
N GLN A 1001 7.61 32.88 19.06
CA GLN A 1001 7.88 34.09 18.31
C GLN A 1001 9.34 34.04 17.84
N VAL A 1002 9.58 34.20 16.53
CA VAL A 1002 10.90 34.05 15.90
C VAL A 1002 11.19 35.25 15.01
N ASP A 1003 12.25 36.00 15.32
CA ASP A 1003 12.78 37.06 14.45
C ASP A 1003 13.51 36.42 13.26
N LEU A 1004 13.01 36.63 12.04
CA LEU A 1004 13.61 36.18 10.78
C LEU A 1004 14.25 37.36 10.05
N GLU A 1005 15.54 37.26 9.72
CA GLU A 1005 16.25 38.27 8.92
C GLU A 1005 16.33 37.80 7.46
N THR A 1006 15.47 38.37 6.61
CA THR A 1006 15.24 37.90 5.24
C THR A 1006 15.88 38.83 4.21
N THR A 1007 16.61 38.28 3.25
CA THR A 1007 17.46 39.04 2.31
C THR A 1007 16.91 39.11 0.88
N GLY A 1008 15.95 38.25 0.55
CA GLY A 1008 15.32 38.11 -0.76
C GLY A 1008 14.08 37.20 -0.62
N PRO A 1009 13.70 36.44 -1.66
CA PRO A 1009 12.71 35.37 -1.53
C PRO A 1009 13.13 34.33 -0.50
N PHE A 1010 12.18 33.86 0.31
CA PHE A 1010 12.43 32.85 1.35
C PHE A 1010 11.23 31.91 1.55
N GLN A 1011 11.48 30.74 2.14
CA GLN A 1011 10.46 29.81 2.65
C GLN A 1011 10.81 29.40 4.09
N ILE A 1012 9.83 28.85 4.80
CA ILE A 1012 9.96 28.39 6.19
C ILE A 1012 9.64 26.89 6.22
N ILE A 1013 10.52 26.09 6.83
CA ILE A 1013 10.31 24.65 7.06
C ILE A 1013 10.04 24.43 8.55
N PHE A 1014 8.99 23.67 8.85
CA PHE A 1014 8.71 23.10 10.19
C PHE A 1014 9.09 21.62 10.17
N GLU A 1015 10.07 21.22 10.97
CA GLU A 1015 10.48 19.83 11.15
C GLU A 1015 10.08 19.32 12.54
N GLY A 1016 9.21 18.30 12.58
CA GLY A 1016 8.92 17.54 13.80
C GLY A 1016 9.84 16.32 13.87
N ARG A 1017 10.39 16.02 15.06
CA ARG A 1017 11.30 14.89 15.29
C ARG A 1017 10.77 13.94 16.35
N ARG A 1018 10.79 12.65 15.98
CA ARG A 1018 10.41 11.49 16.76
C ARG A 1018 11.43 11.18 17.86
N GLY A 1019 10.98 11.09 19.12
CA GLY A 1019 11.84 10.86 20.29
C GLY A 1019 12.04 9.38 20.68
N THR A 1020 12.59 9.14 21.88
CA THR A 1020 13.03 7.81 22.34
C THR A 1020 11.90 6.81 22.61
N THR A 1021 10.69 7.27 22.92
CA THR A 1021 9.51 6.45 23.22
C THR A 1021 8.31 6.98 22.45
N ASP A 1022 7.40 6.10 22.04
CA ASP A 1022 6.13 6.42 21.33
C ASP A 1022 5.36 7.62 21.90
N GLN A 1023 5.49 7.90 23.21
CA GLN A 1023 5.04 9.15 23.82
C GLN A 1023 5.88 10.38 23.39
N SER A 1024 5.83 10.77 22.11
CA SER A 1024 6.57 11.90 21.56
C SER A 1024 5.83 12.76 20.51
N ASP A 1025 4.52 12.95 20.63
CA ASP A 1025 3.76 13.80 19.69
C ASP A 1025 4.20 15.27 19.77
N VAL A 1026 4.34 15.89 18.61
CA VAL A 1026 4.67 17.31 18.43
C VAL A 1026 3.60 17.93 17.55
N ALA A 1027 2.96 19.01 18.01
CA ALA A 1027 1.88 19.68 17.31
C ALA A 1027 2.14 21.17 17.10
N ILE A 1028 1.57 21.74 16.02
CA ILE A 1028 1.60 23.17 15.68
C ILE A 1028 0.21 23.66 15.23
N ASP A 1029 -0.09 24.93 15.53
CA ASP A 1029 -1.35 25.61 15.22
C ASP A 1029 -1.18 27.14 15.11
N ASP A 1030 -2.18 27.84 14.59
CA ASP A 1030 -2.27 29.32 14.51
C ASP A 1030 -0.95 29.99 14.00
N VAL A 1031 -0.45 29.55 12.84
CA VAL A 1031 0.81 29.99 12.24
C VAL A 1031 0.62 31.29 11.45
N SER A 1032 1.32 32.36 11.83
CA SER A 1032 1.23 33.68 11.19
C SER A 1032 2.59 34.36 11.01
N LEU A 1033 2.71 35.22 9.99
CA LEU A 1033 3.92 36.00 9.70
C LEU A 1033 3.61 37.50 9.66
N HIS A 1034 4.42 38.29 10.37
CA HIS A 1034 4.20 39.72 10.54
C HIS A 1034 5.46 40.53 10.22
N ARG A 1035 5.29 41.72 9.62
CA ARG A 1035 6.40 42.61 9.27
C ARG A 1035 7.04 43.26 10.50
N GLY A 1036 8.37 43.26 10.54
CA GLY A 1036 9.17 43.78 11.64
C GLY A 1036 9.49 42.70 12.69
N ARG A 1037 10.37 43.05 13.64
CA ARG A 1037 10.78 42.15 14.72
C ARG A 1037 9.69 41.98 15.78
N CYS A 1038 9.58 40.78 16.35
CA CYS A 1038 8.57 40.38 17.32
C CYS A 1038 8.50 41.33 18.53
N ALA A 1039 9.65 41.76 19.04
CA ALA A 1039 9.76 42.71 20.15
C ALA A 1039 9.12 44.09 19.87
N GLY A 1040 8.92 44.46 18.60
CA GLY A 1040 8.32 45.74 18.21
C GLY A 1040 6.79 45.79 18.38
N MET A 1041 6.10 44.65 18.32
CA MET A 1041 4.63 44.62 18.26
C MET A 1041 3.94 45.01 19.57
N VAL A 1042 4.66 44.94 20.70
CA VAL A 1042 4.18 45.34 22.05
C VAL A 1042 3.86 46.84 22.15
N HIS A 1043 4.43 47.68 21.28
CA HIS A 1043 4.32 49.15 21.35
C HIS A 1043 3.08 49.76 20.67
N SER A 1044 2.26 48.96 19.98
CA SER A 1044 1.13 49.45 19.16
C SER A 1044 -0.10 49.93 19.95
N LEU A 1045 -0.25 49.52 21.21
CA LEU A 1045 -1.49 49.68 22.00
C LEU A 1045 -1.46 50.82 23.04
N LEU A 1046 -0.38 51.61 23.16
CA LEU A 1046 -0.27 52.63 24.21
C LEU A 1046 0.23 54.02 23.78
N SER A 1047 -0.60 55.00 24.13
CA SER A 1047 -0.29 56.43 24.36
C SER A 1047 -0.28 57.40 23.16
N PRO A 1048 -0.65 58.68 23.39
CA PRO A 1048 -1.46 59.43 22.41
C PRO A 1048 -0.99 60.89 22.20
N PHE A 1049 -1.93 61.75 21.75
CA PHE A 1049 -1.88 63.23 21.82
C PHE A 1049 -0.94 63.93 20.81
N TRP A 1050 -1.20 65.17 20.33
CA TRP A 1050 -2.26 66.16 20.62
C TRP A 1050 -2.47 67.09 19.38
N SER A 1051 -3.71 67.40 18.95
CA SER A 1051 -4.49 68.63 19.27
C SER A 1051 -4.16 69.88 18.41
N THR A 1052 -5.09 70.76 17.96
CA THR A 1052 -6.58 70.80 18.07
C THR A 1052 -7.20 71.82 17.08
N THR A 1053 -8.56 71.83 16.99
CA THR A 1053 -9.46 72.99 16.69
C THR A 1053 -9.49 73.62 15.27
N GLN A 1054 -10.60 74.13 14.73
CA GLN A 1054 -11.97 74.28 15.29
C GLN A 1054 -13.12 74.25 14.23
N SER A 1055 -14.15 73.44 14.51
CA SER A 1055 -15.60 73.67 14.36
C SER A 1055 -16.19 74.51 13.21
N GLN A 1056 -17.06 73.87 12.40
CA GLN A 1056 -18.38 74.43 12.01
C GLN A 1056 -19.47 73.33 11.96
N LYS A 1057 -20.73 73.74 11.76
CA LYS A 1057 -21.97 72.96 11.97
C LYS A 1057 -22.40 72.08 10.77
N PRO A 1058 -23.31 71.10 10.98
CA PRO A 1058 -23.64 70.07 9.98
C PRO A 1058 -24.71 70.50 8.96
N VAL A 1059 -24.73 69.82 7.81
CA VAL A 1059 -25.86 69.82 6.85
C VAL A 1059 -26.21 68.40 6.40
N ASN A 1060 -27.46 68.03 6.67
CA ASN A 1060 -28.30 66.94 6.15
C ASN A 1060 -29.75 67.48 6.33
N PRO A 1061 -30.85 66.99 5.71
CA PRO A 1061 -31.05 66.07 4.58
C PRO A 1061 -31.98 66.63 3.48
N SER A 1062 -32.30 65.84 2.44
CA SER A 1062 -33.60 65.81 1.69
C SER A 1062 -33.49 64.81 0.52
N VAL A 1063 -34.37 63.82 0.27
CA VAL A 1063 -35.65 63.33 0.84
C VAL A 1063 -36.93 64.11 0.47
N TYR A 1064 -38.00 63.32 0.20
CA TYR A 1064 -39.41 63.61 -0.16
C TYR A 1064 -39.73 63.84 -1.66
N ILE A 1065 -40.74 63.25 -2.35
CA ILE A 1065 -41.77 62.16 -2.23
C ILE A 1065 -43.11 62.64 -2.86
N PHE A 1066 -44.05 61.69 -3.14
CA PHE A 1066 -45.48 61.83 -3.54
C PHE A 1066 -45.81 61.68 -5.05
N THR A 1067 -46.87 60.99 -5.55
CA THR A 1067 -47.67 59.79 -5.13
C THR A 1067 -48.59 59.33 -6.31
N THR A 1068 -49.25 58.17 -6.22
CA THR A 1068 -50.18 57.55 -7.22
C THR A 1068 -51.61 58.14 -7.24
N PRO A 1069 -52.41 58.03 -8.34
CA PRO A 1069 -53.36 56.88 -8.54
C PRO A 1069 -53.67 56.46 -10.03
N PRO A 1070 -54.48 55.40 -10.30
CA PRO A 1070 -54.79 54.80 -11.64
C PRO A 1070 -56.31 54.89 -12.02
N PRO A 1071 -57.01 53.99 -12.79
CA PRO A 1071 -56.70 53.06 -13.92
C PRO A 1071 -57.66 53.20 -15.16
N SER A 1072 -57.56 52.35 -16.23
CA SER A 1072 -58.73 51.81 -17.01
C SER A 1072 -58.46 50.77 -18.13
N ALA A 1073 -59.40 49.81 -18.21
CA ALA A 1073 -59.86 48.85 -19.25
C ALA A 1073 -59.86 49.24 -20.76
N SER A 1074 -60.12 48.38 -21.77
CA SER A 1074 -60.24 46.89 -21.95
C SER A 1074 -60.51 46.53 -23.45
N ILE A 1075 -60.52 45.23 -23.85
CA ILE A 1075 -61.48 44.54 -24.77
C ILE A 1075 -61.00 43.11 -25.17
N THR A 1076 -61.91 42.21 -25.54
CA THR A 1076 -61.66 40.80 -25.95
C THR A 1076 -62.48 40.42 -27.19
N ILE A 1077 -61.89 39.74 -28.19
CA ILE A 1077 -62.62 39.10 -29.32
C ILE A 1077 -61.99 37.74 -29.71
N ARG A 1078 -62.86 36.80 -30.11
CA ARG A 1078 -62.67 35.46 -30.70
C ARG A 1078 -63.82 35.29 -31.74
N PRO A 1079 -63.88 34.32 -32.67
CA PRO A 1079 -62.90 33.33 -33.18
C PRO A 1079 -62.71 33.41 -34.72
N GLU A 1080 -61.91 32.50 -35.32
CA GLU A 1080 -62.34 31.71 -36.49
C GLU A 1080 -61.37 30.58 -36.87
N ALA A 1081 -61.87 29.64 -37.68
CA ALA A 1081 -61.14 28.68 -38.54
C ALA A 1081 -62.07 28.38 -39.72
N PRO A 1082 -61.57 28.23 -40.98
CA PRO A 1082 -61.50 26.86 -41.52
C PRO A 1082 -60.49 26.59 -42.69
N THR A 1083 -60.31 25.28 -42.95
CA THR A 1083 -60.13 24.60 -44.27
C THR A 1083 -58.89 24.75 -45.18
N THR A 1084 -58.33 23.56 -45.49
CA THR A 1084 -57.84 23.05 -46.80
C THR A 1084 -56.63 23.68 -47.53
N SER A 1085 -55.59 22.87 -47.74
CA SER A 1085 -55.42 22.13 -49.01
C SER A 1085 -54.37 21.00 -48.90
N GLU A 1086 -54.60 19.87 -49.57
CA GLU A 1086 -53.58 18.86 -49.88
C GLU A 1086 -52.85 19.23 -51.20
N PRO A 1087 -51.82 18.47 -51.61
CA PRO A 1087 -52.16 17.48 -52.65
C PRO A 1087 -51.52 16.09 -52.52
N GLU A 1088 -52.32 15.10 -52.89
CA GLU A 1088 -52.04 13.98 -53.81
C GLU A 1088 -50.70 13.96 -54.60
N THR A 1089 -50.15 12.83 -55.08
CA THR A 1089 -50.43 11.37 -54.94
C THR A 1089 -49.21 10.59 -55.47
N SER A 1090 -49.02 9.33 -55.07
CA SER A 1090 -48.94 8.18 -56.01
C SER A 1090 -48.69 6.81 -55.33
N ASN A 1091 -49.57 5.87 -55.66
CA ASN A 1091 -49.42 4.40 -55.52
C ASN A 1091 -49.33 3.84 -56.99
N PRO A 1092 -49.23 2.53 -57.35
CA PRO A 1092 -49.97 1.41 -56.72
C PRO A 1092 -49.40 -0.05 -56.79
N LEU A 1093 -49.97 -0.90 -55.91
CA LEU A 1093 -50.46 -2.29 -56.14
C LEU A 1093 -49.60 -3.41 -56.76
N SER A 1094 -49.61 -4.57 -56.08
CA SER A 1094 -50.06 -5.87 -56.65
C SER A 1094 -50.71 -6.77 -55.57
N VAL A 1095 -51.55 -7.75 -55.96
CA VAL A 1095 -52.54 -8.44 -55.08
C VAL A 1095 -52.76 -9.92 -55.49
N GLU A 1096 -53.41 -10.72 -54.62
CA GLU A 1096 -53.85 -12.14 -54.75
C GLU A 1096 -52.80 -13.23 -54.43
N LYS A 1097 -53.09 -14.49 -54.04
CA LYS A 1097 -54.32 -15.35 -53.82
C LYS A 1097 -54.03 -16.25 -52.57
N ARG A 1098 -54.93 -16.64 -51.66
CA ARG A 1098 -56.22 -17.41 -51.69
C ARG A 1098 -56.08 -18.96 -51.64
N ALA A 1099 -56.84 -19.61 -50.71
CA ALA A 1099 -57.37 -21.01 -50.68
C ALA A 1099 -56.84 -22.02 -49.60
N VAL A 1100 -57.79 -22.84 -49.10
CA VAL A 1100 -57.83 -23.86 -47.98
C VAL A 1100 -59.15 -24.68 -48.17
N PRO A 1101 -59.46 -25.90 -47.64
CA PRO A 1101 -58.76 -26.95 -46.82
C PRO A 1101 -58.58 -28.26 -47.68
N PRO A 1102 -58.79 -29.57 -47.30
CA PRO A 1102 -59.00 -30.35 -46.03
C PRO A 1102 -58.08 -31.64 -45.93
N HIS A 1103 -58.31 -32.82 -45.30
CA HIS A 1103 -59.39 -33.54 -44.54
C HIS A 1103 -58.75 -34.68 -43.63
N PRO A 1104 -59.50 -35.53 -42.87
CA PRO A 1104 -58.99 -36.27 -41.68
C PRO A 1104 -59.18 -37.83 -41.63
N GLY A 1105 -58.81 -38.47 -40.50
CA GLY A 1105 -59.21 -39.82 -40.01
C GLY A 1105 -58.31 -40.25 -38.82
N THR A 1106 -58.72 -40.76 -37.64
CA THR A 1106 -59.59 -41.90 -37.21
C THR A 1106 -59.03 -43.31 -37.48
N ALA A 1107 -59.05 -44.32 -36.56
CA ALA A 1107 -59.24 -44.35 -35.09
C ALA A 1107 -58.95 -45.77 -34.48
N SER A 1108 -58.68 -45.83 -33.16
CA SER A 1108 -59.05 -46.91 -32.19
C SER A 1108 -58.32 -48.29 -32.10
N VAL A 1109 -58.57 -48.93 -30.93
CA VAL A 1109 -58.30 -50.32 -30.45
C VAL A 1109 -56.94 -50.52 -29.74
N LEU A 1110 -56.75 -50.63 -28.39
CA LEU A 1110 -57.48 -51.22 -27.22
C LEU A 1110 -57.05 -52.67 -26.87
N ILE A 1111 -56.73 -52.99 -25.59
CA ILE A 1111 -57.12 -54.22 -24.78
C ILE A 1111 -56.17 -54.58 -23.59
N LEU A 1112 -56.72 -54.55 -22.34
CA LEU A 1112 -56.43 -55.38 -21.12
C LEU A 1112 -55.03 -55.30 -20.41
N LEU A 1113 -54.83 -55.65 -19.12
CA LEU A 1113 -55.68 -56.22 -18.03
C LEU A 1113 -55.22 -55.77 -16.60
N THR A 1114 -55.93 -56.19 -15.53
CA THR A 1114 -55.82 -55.71 -14.12
C THR A 1114 -55.89 -56.83 -13.06
N PHE A 1115 -55.18 -56.72 -11.93
CA PHE A 1115 -55.46 -57.30 -10.58
C PHE A 1115 -54.57 -56.57 -9.54
N VAL A 1116 -54.81 -56.34 -8.23
CA VAL A 1116 -55.94 -56.29 -7.26
C VAL A 1116 -55.41 -56.76 -5.89
N PHE A 1117 -55.47 -55.93 -4.84
CA PHE A 1117 -55.65 -56.22 -3.38
C PHE A 1117 -55.55 -54.85 -2.65
N LEU A 1118 -56.46 -54.31 -1.81
CA LEU A 1118 -57.21 -54.79 -0.62
C LEU A 1118 -56.28 -55.12 0.58
N ARG A 1119 -56.47 -54.61 1.82
CA ARG A 1119 -57.61 -53.85 2.43
C ARG A 1119 -57.27 -53.15 3.77
N ASN A 1120 -57.83 -51.95 3.96
CA ASN A 1120 -58.13 -51.13 5.17
C ASN A 1120 -57.61 -51.50 6.58
N VAL A 1121 -57.25 -50.44 7.34
CA VAL A 1121 -57.85 -50.15 8.67
C VAL A 1121 -58.40 -48.70 8.68
N LEU A 1122 -59.48 -48.48 9.42
CA LEU A 1122 -60.28 -47.25 9.57
C LEU A 1122 -59.45 -46.05 10.10
N THR A 1123 -59.68 -44.76 9.81
CA THR A 1123 -60.90 -43.91 9.65
C THR A 1123 -61.77 -43.74 10.91
N PHE A 1124 -61.51 -42.72 11.72
CA PHE A 1124 -62.48 -42.17 12.68
C PHE A 1124 -62.23 -40.67 12.92
N TRP A 1125 -63.30 -39.93 13.25
CA TRP A 1125 -63.31 -38.50 13.63
C TRP A 1125 -63.00 -37.43 12.56
N THR A 1126 -63.90 -37.31 11.57
CA THR A 1126 -64.20 -36.04 10.91
C THR A 1126 -65.72 -35.84 10.78
N LEU A 1127 -66.37 -35.16 11.73
CA LEU A 1127 -67.73 -34.56 11.57
C LEU A 1127 -68.24 -33.74 12.78
N TRP A 1128 -67.42 -32.84 13.35
CA TRP A 1128 -67.83 -31.75 14.26
C TRP A 1128 -66.63 -30.76 14.31
N THR A 1129 -66.76 -29.43 14.16
CA THR A 1129 -67.94 -28.56 13.97
C THR A 1129 -67.63 -27.41 13.00
N PHE A 1130 -68.47 -27.18 11.97
CA PHE A 1130 -68.54 -25.89 11.29
C PHE A 1130 -69.49 -24.96 12.07
N LYS A 1131 -68.95 -23.92 12.73
CA LYS A 1131 -69.59 -22.60 12.99
C LYS A 1131 -68.72 -21.75 13.93
N ASN A 1132 -68.20 -20.64 13.42
CA ASN A 1132 -68.12 -19.30 14.03
C ASN A 1132 -67.06 -18.46 13.30
N VAL A 1133 -67.43 -17.90 12.15
CA VAL A 1133 -66.68 -16.78 11.56
C VAL A 1133 -67.13 -15.52 12.29
N ILE A 1134 -66.24 -14.89 13.04
CA ILE A 1134 -66.51 -13.60 13.70
C ILE A 1134 -66.11 -12.50 12.72
N TYR A 1135 -67.09 -11.77 12.19
CA TYR A 1135 -66.83 -10.51 11.49
C TYR A 1135 -66.56 -9.41 12.53
N VAL A 1136 -65.39 -8.78 12.44
CA VAL A 1136 -65.10 -7.50 13.11
C VAL A 1136 -64.76 -6.49 12.01
N PRO A 1137 -65.61 -5.49 11.74
CA PRO A 1137 -65.32 -4.46 10.75
C PRO A 1137 -64.46 -3.36 11.40
N LEU A 1138 -63.20 -3.24 10.96
CA LEU A 1138 -62.36 -2.08 11.23
C LEU A 1138 -61.75 -1.56 9.92
N SER A 1139 -62.38 -0.51 9.39
CA SER A 1139 -61.65 0.56 8.70
C SER A 1139 -60.66 1.18 9.70
N VAL A 1140 -59.47 1.66 9.34
CA VAL A 1140 -59.10 2.37 8.11
C VAL A 1140 -57.65 2.03 7.71
N CYS A 1141 -57.37 1.96 6.40
CA CYS A 1141 -56.08 2.39 5.84
C CYS A 1141 -56.32 2.84 4.39
N ASN A 1142 -56.39 4.16 4.16
CA ASN A 1142 -56.54 4.74 2.83
C ASN A 1142 -55.14 5.05 2.27
N LEU A 1143 -54.63 4.21 1.37
CA LEU A 1143 -53.25 4.26 0.89
C LEU A 1143 -52.99 5.23 -0.28
N ASP A 1144 -54.03 5.92 -0.78
CA ASP A 1144 -53.89 7.10 -1.65
C ASP A 1144 -53.40 8.29 -0.81
N CYS A 1145 -52.10 8.31 -0.50
CA CYS A 1145 -51.41 9.44 0.12
C CYS A 1145 -50.42 10.08 -0.86
N ASN A 1146 -50.61 11.37 -1.15
CA ASN A 1146 -49.69 12.17 -1.97
C ASN A 1146 -49.08 13.36 -1.20
N PHE A 1147 -49.29 13.43 0.11
CA PHE A 1147 -48.78 14.48 1.01
C PHE A 1147 -49.17 15.93 0.63
N GLU A 1148 -50.12 16.15 -0.28
CA GLU A 1148 -50.52 17.50 -0.74
C GLU A 1148 -51.32 18.29 0.32
N GLN A 1149 -52.00 17.62 1.25
CA GLN A 1149 -52.82 18.27 2.27
C GLN A 1149 -52.23 18.18 3.69
N ASP A 1150 -51.78 16.99 4.10
CA ASP A 1150 -51.18 16.72 5.42
C ASP A 1150 -50.19 15.53 5.34
N LEU A 1151 -49.82 14.94 6.49
CA LEU A 1151 -49.00 13.72 6.57
C LEU A 1151 -49.84 12.43 6.48
N CYS A 1152 -51.09 12.46 6.01
CA CYS A 1152 -51.97 11.30 5.81
C CYS A 1152 -52.19 10.38 7.03
N GLY A 1153 -51.92 10.87 8.25
CA GLY A 1153 -51.97 10.09 9.49
C GLY A 1153 -50.63 9.49 9.94
N PHE A 1154 -49.53 9.67 9.19
CA PHE A 1154 -48.18 9.45 9.70
C PHE A 1154 -47.85 10.48 10.79
N ASN A 1155 -47.14 10.05 11.83
CA ASN A 1155 -46.67 10.89 12.94
C ASN A 1155 -45.14 10.79 13.03
N GLN A 1156 -44.48 11.88 13.39
CA GLN A 1156 -43.04 11.91 13.68
C GLN A 1156 -42.71 11.07 14.92
N LEU A 1157 -41.48 10.58 15.03
CA LEU A 1157 -41.05 9.81 16.19
C LEU A 1157 -40.23 10.71 17.12
N LEU A 1158 -40.68 10.85 18.38
CA LEU A 1158 -40.04 11.68 19.43
C LEU A 1158 -38.61 11.22 19.85
N THR A 1159 -38.00 10.32 19.08
CA THR A 1159 -36.67 9.74 19.26
C THR A 1159 -35.78 9.89 18.02
N ASP A 1160 -36.27 10.49 16.94
CA ASP A 1160 -35.41 10.89 15.82
C ASP A 1160 -34.75 12.27 16.07
N VAL A 1161 -33.81 12.64 15.20
CA VAL A 1161 -32.98 13.86 15.35
C VAL A 1161 -33.46 14.96 14.38
N PHE A 1162 -34.39 14.65 13.47
CA PHE A 1162 -34.80 15.53 12.36
C PHE A 1162 -36.24 15.25 11.90
N ASP A 1163 -37.17 16.13 12.28
CA ASP A 1163 -38.55 16.13 11.79
C ASP A 1163 -38.65 16.23 10.25
N TRP A 1164 -39.45 15.37 9.63
CA TRP A 1164 -39.81 15.50 8.20
C TRP A 1164 -40.65 16.75 7.93
N MET A 1165 -40.07 17.75 7.25
CA MET A 1165 -40.76 18.99 6.89
C MET A 1165 -41.43 18.92 5.51
N ARG A 1166 -42.74 19.17 5.47
CA ARG A 1166 -43.54 19.23 4.23
C ARG A 1166 -43.33 20.57 3.53
N HIS A 1167 -42.90 20.55 2.26
CA HIS A 1167 -42.58 21.76 1.48
C HIS A 1167 -43.15 21.71 0.06
N SER A 1168 -43.29 22.86 -0.60
CA SER A 1168 -43.87 22.99 -1.95
C SER A 1168 -43.01 23.89 -2.84
N GLY A 1169 -42.25 23.27 -3.76
CA GLY A 1169 -41.25 23.94 -4.60
C GLY A 1169 -39.82 23.46 -4.29
N SER A 1170 -38.82 24.13 -4.87
CA SER A 1170 -37.41 23.87 -4.61
C SER A 1170 -37.08 23.93 -3.12
N THR A 1171 -36.14 23.10 -2.65
CA THR A 1171 -35.72 23.13 -1.23
C THR A 1171 -35.02 24.45 -0.87
N PRO A 1172 -34.94 24.83 0.43
CA PRO A 1172 -34.31 26.08 0.86
C PRO A 1172 -32.82 26.22 0.51
N THR A 1173 -32.13 25.11 0.28
CA THR A 1173 -30.74 25.04 -0.17
C THR A 1173 -30.66 24.92 -1.69
N VAL A 1174 -29.81 25.76 -2.31
CA VAL A 1174 -29.74 25.87 -3.76
C VAL A 1174 -29.10 24.61 -4.36
N MET A 1175 -29.68 24.10 -5.46
CA MET A 1175 -29.32 22.84 -6.14
C MET A 1175 -29.57 21.54 -5.38
N THR A 1176 -30.24 21.54 -4.21
CA THR A 1176 -30.69 20.29 -3.56
C THR A 1176 -32.17 20.00 -3.78
N GLY A 1177 -32.50 18.73 -4.01
CA GLY A 1177 -33.87 18.23 -4.21
C GLY A 1177 -34.49 18.56 -5.58
N PRO A 1178 -35.63 17.93 -5.93
CA PRO A 1178 -36.33 18.17 -7.18
C PRO A 1178 -37.00 19.56 -7.18
N SER A 1179 -37.06 20.20 -8.35
CA SER A 1179 -37.66 21.53 -8.53
C SER A 1179 -39.18 21.51 -8.79
N ALA A 1180 -39.81 20.33 -8.87
CA ALA A 1180 -41.24 20.13 -9.07
C ALA A 1180 -41.69 18.79 -8.48
N ASP A 1181 -42.95 18.70 -8.04
CA ASP A 1181 -43.54 17.42 -7.61
C ASP A 1181 -44.07 16.60 -8.80
N HIS A 1182 -43.87 15.28 -8.69
CA HIS A 1182 -44.21 14.25 -9.67
C HIS A 1182 -45.70 13.85 -9.72
N THR A 1183 -46.53 14.16 -8.71
CA THR A 1183 -47.91 13.64 -8.64
C THR A 1183 -48.90 14.35 -9.56
N THR A 1184 -48.46 15.42 -10.24
CA THR A 1184 -49.27 16.18 -11.23
C THR A 1184 -49.30 15.53 -12.64
N GLY A 1185 -49.11 14.20 -12.74
CA GLY A 1185 -48.75 13.48 -13.98
C GLY A 1185 -49.57 12.22 -14.34
N SER A 1186 -50.90 12.34 -14.44
CA SER A 1186 -51.85 11.29 -14.91
C SER A 1186 -52.12 10.10 -13.96
N LYS A 1187 -53.33 9.53 -14.03
CA LYS A 1187 -53.76 8.33 -13.28
C LYS A 1187 -53.93 7.13 -14.23
N THR A 1188 -53.31 6.00 -13.91
CA THR A 1188 -53.79 4.67 -14.32
C THR A 1188 -53.69 3.72 -13.13
N THR A 1189 -54.81 3.07 -12.79
CA THR A 1189 -54.91 2.11 -11.68
C THR A 1189 -55.02 0.68 -12.22
N PHE A 1190 -54.33 -0.25 -11.58
CA PHE A 1190 -54.64 -1.68 -11.66
C PHE A 1190 -54.43 -2.32 -10.30
N CYS A 1191 -55.47 -2.99 -9.80
CA CYS A 1191 -55.41 -3.90 -8.66
C CYS A 1191 -55.94 -5.25 -9.14
N GLU A 1192 -55.25 -6.34 -8.81
CA GLU A 1192 -55.83 -7.68 -8.81
C GLU A 1192 -55.77 -8.26 -7.39
N GLU A 1193 -56.78 -9.05 -7.04
CA GLU A 1193 -56.96 -9.56 -5.68
C GLU A 1193 -56.14 -10.84 -5.45
N ILE A 1194 -55.46 -10.94 -4.30
CA ILE A 1194 -54.92 -12.22 -3.81
C ILE A 1194 -55.69 -12.66 -2.56
N ILE A 1195 -56.51 -13.68 -2.72
CA ILE A 1195 -57.21 -14.36 -1.62
C ILE A 1195 -56.24 -15.35 -0.97
N TYR A 1196 -55.82 -15.09 0.27
CA TYR A 1196 -55.06 -16.06 1.06
C TYR A 1196 -55.98 -17.08 1.72
N VAL A 1197 -55.78 -18.36 1.41
CA VAL A 1197 -56.33 -19.49 2.16
C VAL A 1197 -55.26 -20.02 3.10
N LEU A 1198 -55.47 -19.91 4.40
CA LEU A 1198 -54.59 -20.47 5.42
C LEU A 1198 -54.79 -21.99 5.52
N PHE A 1199 -53.75 -22.75 5.22
CA PHE A 1199 -53.56 -24.11 5.72
C PHE A 1199 -52.42 -24.13 6.75
N ILE A 1200 -52.53 -24.99 7.76
CA ILE A 1200 -51.56 -25.15 8.85
C ILE A 1200 -50.99 -26.57 8.80
N PHE A 1201 -49.75 -26.70 9.26
CA PHE A 1201 -48.90 -27.89 9.41
C PHE A 1201 -48.08 -28.29 8.17
N ASP A 1202 -46.78 -28.08 8.28
CA ASP A 1202 -45.93 -29.17 8.75
C ASP A 1202 -45.01 -28.69 9.88
N PHE A 1203 -44.53 -29.61 10.73
CA PHE A 1203 -43.91 -29.26 12.03
C PHE A 1203 -42.65 -30.10 12.32
N LEU A 1204 -41.57 -29.85 11.58
CA LEU A 1204 -40.21 -30.37 11.82
C LEU A 1204 -39.19 -29.52 11.05
N GLY A 1205 -38.17 -28.97 11.72
CA GLY A 1205 -37.02 -28.33 11.06
C GLY A 1205 -36.89 -26.80 11.18
N ASN A 1206 -36.78 -26.26 12.40
CA ASN A 1206 -35.97 -25.06 12.71
C ASN A 1206 -35.93 -24.82 14.23
N CYS A 1207 -34.74 -24.83 14.87
CA CYS A 1207 -34.59 -24.39 16.27
C CYS A 1207 -34.23 -22.88 16.37
N ASP A 1208 -33.67 -22.27 15.31
CA ASP A 1208 -33.20 -20.87 15.33
C ASP A 1208 -34.33 -19.85 15.52
N ALA A 1209 -35.51 -20.13 14.95
CA ALA A 1209 -36.69 -19.26 15.04
C ALA A 1209 -37.26 -19.09 16.46
N ILE A 1210 -36.74 -19.83 17.45
CA ILE A 1210 -37.17 -19.80 18.85
C ILE A 1210 -36.24 -18.93 19.71
N ALA A 1211 -34.94 -18.93 19.45
CA ALA A 1211 -33.95 -18.21 20.27
C ALA A 1211 -34.14 -16.68 20.20
N GLY A 1212 -34.16 -16.11 18.99
CA GLY A 1212 -34.27 -14.65 18.78
C GLY A 1212 -35.57 -14.03 19.31
N LYS A 1213 -36.64 -14.82 19.50
CA LYS A 1213 -37.90 -14.35 20.10
C LYS A 1213 -37.94 -14.46 21.63
N SER A 1214 -36.93 -15.05 22.27
CA SER A 1214 -36.89 -15.20 23.72
C SER A 1214 -36.50 -13.91 24.47
N GLN A 1215 -35.69 -13.04 23.88
CA GLN A 1215 -35.22 -11.80 24.52
C GLN A 1215 -36.20 -10.61 24.35
N ALA A 1216 -36.97 -10.59 23.26
CA ALA A 1216 -37.99 -9.57 23.01
C ALA A 1216 -39.23 -9.69 23.92
N LEU A 1217 -39.31 -10.72 24.77
CA LEU A 1217 -40.45 -11.02 25.65
C LEU A 1217 -40.16 -10.89 27.15
N SER A 1218 -38.94 -10.49 27.54
CA SER A 1218 -38.51 -10.41 28.94
C SER A 1218 -38.57 -9.01 29.58
N LEU A 1219 -39.21 -8.03 28.93
CA LEU A 1219 -39.27 -6.63 29.42
C LEU A 1219 -40.68 -6.04 29.64
N GLU A 1220 -41.75 -6.70 29.21
CA GLU A 1220 -43.15 -6.27 29.45
C GLU A 1220 -43.91 -7.22 30.42
N LEU A 1221 -43.27 -7.69 31.50
CA LEU A 1221 -43.92 -8.58 32.47
C LEU A 1221 -43.52 -8.31 33.93
N ILE A 1222 -43.54 -7.03 34.32
CA ILE A 1222 -43.42 -6.57 35.73
C ILE A 1222 -44.69 -5.84 36.22
N HIS A 1223 -45.66 -5.54 35.34
CA HIS A 1223 -46.95 -4.93 35.69
C HIS A 1223 -48.14 -5.61 34.97
N TYR A 1224 -48.51 -6.83 35.43
CA TYR A 1224 -49.91 -7.21 35.69
C TYR A 1224 -50.01 -8.44 36.60
#